data_AF-A0A940C0V6-F1
#
_entry.id   AF-A0A940C0V6-F1
#
_cell.length_a   1.000
_cell.length_b   1.000
_cell.length_c   1.000
_cell.angle_alpha   90.00
_cell.angle_beta   90.00
_cell.angle_gamma   90.00
#
_symmetry.space_group_name_H-M   'P 1'
#
loop_
_entity.id
_entity.type
_entity.pdbx_description
1 polymer ?
#
loop_
_entity_poly.entity_id
_entity_poly.type
_entity_poly.pdbx_seq_one_letter_code
_entity_poly.pdbx_strand_id
1 'polypeptide(L)'
;MKTRRTAAAIAAVILIASQAGYLPVRAAGSGLGDLNSDGIVDSRDASYVRTGIVNLESKKPDGITPSAFFCGDVDRNAVLDEADAEWIEKYAEYVSGGGTAGIREFITGVPDKEGYSDYGTFNEGKNTWAVTEDYTLELGGEGELPDVIYNWNQCPWAGYSQTRKLKKIVIGEGVERVGDYLFRNVSTVTEAEFPSTLVSVGKWAFTNCFGITEVKLPEGVTSLGEKAFGSCQSLEKVSVPSTVKVFGSGVFSGCSKLSEVTLAEGLAILGTECFRGAEALKEITLPESLVDVAPKAFMGTGLTSVTIPDKVKNVGNYAFSDCGSLTSATVGKGTELIGSGAFKNCTALETVTLNEGLDTIGSGAFENCSSLKNVKIPDSVTVLGDGAFTGCTSVTEITVPENVKRFSFTGLDTCTSLAAVIIENPDCVIDTSYYGVPLDGVTVYCYPGFSAEEAAKKCGARVVLMDGKTAVKAQGECGEGLEWTLNNRGVLRITGKGTMKDFDVSETEGWREYPDLVTSLIIEAEIPGIGANAFDGLPELGTVVIPDTLTCIGDGAFRYCSGISRIEFPSALESIGKEAFKGCTGMYYLDLPEGLKSIGEGAFRGSSVVSAELPAGVEKVCSGTFADCKHFLRLETPSPDCVIEDGAIPEEYRAVMIAAPVESAAKKYADENGLLFVSADPESELACSGKAGDNITWKLLRNGVLEITGNGDIYDWDNEAEGRYYMGRLSPWNYCREMEFGRTPAVTAVDISGDITRIGEQSFYGCDMTEVELPESLESIGSMAFNYCHSLKGIVIPENVRSVGKGAFGECRELEEITFLRPDCEIADGPQTVCSGIDQEKMTRVSNSDEEQNIYQFNGVIKGYKDSTAEKYAEKYGYSFVSIGEAQEQPVIAGDANEDGKVNVSDAVAVLQYVANQVKYPLSERGVKNADCDGAVGITGSDALIIQQIDAGIYKP
;
A
#
# COMPACT_ATOMS: atom_id res chain seq x y z
N MET A 1 32.76 14.71 -56.35
CA MET A 1 33.42 13.39 -56.13
C MET A 1 34.81 13.48 -55.48
N LYS A 2 35.54 14.62 -55.52
CA LYS A 2 36.79 14.78 -54.72
C LYS A 2 36.55 15.17 -53.25
N THR A 3 35.45 15.85 -52.93
CA THR A 3 35.07 16.28 -51.56
C THR A 3 34.56 15.16 -50.63
N ARG A 4 34.10 14.02 -51.17
CA ARG A 4 33.64 12.87 -50.34
C ARG A 4 34.79 11.98 -49.82
N ARG A 5 36.03 12.14 -50.32
CA ARG A 5 37.19 11.32 -49.89
C ARG A 5 38.03 11.96 -48.77
N THR A 6 37.72 13.19 -48.36
CA THR A 6 38.40 13.91 -47.27
C THR A 6 37.65 13.74 -45.95
N ALA A 7 36.32 13.89 -45.95
CA ALA A 7 35.48 13.65 -44.77
C ALA A 7 35.57 12.21 -44.23
N ALA A 8 35.64 11.20 -45.12
CA ALA A 8 35.79 9.80 -44.73
C ALA A 8 37.18 9.47 -44.14
N ALA A 9 38.21 10.26 -44.45
CA ALA A 9 39.55 10.07 -43.90
C ALA A 9 39.71 10.76 -42.53
N ILE A 10 39.04 11.90 -42.33
CA ILE A 10 38.98 12.60 -41.04
C ILE A 10 38.13 11.78 -40.05
N ALA A 11 36.99 11.23 -40.50
CA ALA A 11 36.19 10.30 -39.70
C ALA A 11 36.95 9.04 -39.29
N ALA A 12 37.86 8.53 -40.14
CA ALA A 12 38.69 7.36 -39.82
C ALA A 12 39.79 7.66 -38.78
N VAL A 13 40.34 8.87 -38.74
CA VAL A 13 41.32 9.29 -37.73
C VAL A 13 40.64 9.48 -36.36
N ILE A 14 39.42 10.01 -36.34
CA ILE A 14 38.58 10.12 -35.14
C ILE A 14 38.20 8.72 -34.62
N LEU A 15 37.91 7.76 -35.51
CA LEU A 15 37.60 6.37 -35.15
C LEU A 15 38.79 5.62 -34.52
N ILE A 16 40.02 5.93 -34.92
CA ILE A 16 41.24 5.31 -34.38
C ILE A 16 41.55 5.89 -32.99
N ALA A 17 41.29 7.18 -32.75
CA ALA A 17 41.42 7.78 -31.42
C ALA A 17 40.35 7.28 -30.44
N SER A 18 39.11 7.05 -30.90
CA SER A 18 38.02 6.56 -30.05
C SER A 18 38.17 5.09 -29.64
N GLN A 19 38.89 4.26 -30.41
CA GLN A 19 39.13 2.85 -30.06
C GLN A 19 40.27 2.63 -29.05
N ALA A 20 41.06 3.67 -28.74
CA ALA A 20 42.23 3.55 -27.86
C ALA A 20 41.99 3.93 -26.38
N GLY A 21 40.77 4.32 -25.98
CA GLY A 21 40.47 4.64 -24.57
C GLY A 21 41.23 5.85 -24.00
N TYR A 22 41.80 6.70 -24.85
CA TYR A 22 42.44 7.96 -24.46
C TYR A 22 41.67 9.13 -25.08
N LEU A 23 40.78 9.75 -24.31
CA LEU A 23 40.59 11.20 -24.41
C LEU A 23 41.27 11.80 -23.17
N PRO A 24 42.40 12.50 -23.32
CA PRO A 24 43.10 13.08 -22.18
C PRO A 24 42.25 14.18 -21.55
N VAL A 25 42.14 14.12 -20.23
CA VAL A 25 41.82 15.24 -19.33
C VAL A 25 42.63 16.48 -19.75
N ARG A 26 42.05 17.68 -19.64
CA ARG A 26 42.75 18.98 -19.81
C ARG A 26 44.20 18.87 -19.37
N ALA A 27 45.15 19.06 -20.29
CA ALA A 27 46.53 19.30 -19.90
C ALA A 27 46.54 20.62 -19.11
N ALA A 28 47.02 20.59 -17.87
CA ALA A 28 47.12 21.78 -17.04
C ALA A 28 47.96 22.84 -17.77
N GLY A 29 47.31 23.94 -18.20
CA GLY A 29 47.98 25.14 -18.71
C GLY A 29 47.60 25.67 -20.11
N SER A 30 46.77 24.99 -20.91
CA SER A 30 46.30 25.57 -22.21
C SER A 30 44.84 26.02 -22.12
N GLY A 31 44.60 27.30 -22.42
CA GLY A 31 43.27 27.93 -22.45
C GLY A 31 42.56 27.72 -23.79
N LEU A 32 41.23 27.84 -23.82
CA LEU A 32 40.47 27.84 -25.08
C LEU A 32 40.94 29.03 -25.94
N GLY A 33 41.17 28.81 -27.23
CA GLY A 33 41.74 29.79 -28.16
C GLY A 33 43.27 29.92 -28.12
N ASP A 34 43.96 29.36 -27.13
CA ASP A 34 45.42 29.41 -26.99
C ASP A 34 46.05 28.08 -27.46
N LEU A 35 46.23 27.95 -28.77
CA LEU A 35 46.69 26.72 -29.41
C LEU A 35 48.21 26.53 -29.27
N ASN A 36 48.94 27.63 -29.08
CA ASN A 36 50.38 27.61 -28.96
C ASN A 36 50.87 27.50 -27.49
N SER A 37 49.93 27.58 -26.54
CA SER A 37 50.14 27.45 -25.09
C SER A 37 51.10 28.50 -24.51
N ASP A 38 51.11 29.72 -25.08
CA ASP A 38 51.86 30.85 -24.53
C ASP A 38 51.06 31.69 -23.52
N GLY A 39 49.82 31.27 -23.24
CA GLY A 39 48.93 31.91 -22.27
C GLY A 39 48.22 33.15 -22.81
N ILE A 40 48.33 33.45 -24.11
CA ILE A 40 47.74 34.63 -24.76
C ILE A 40 47.01 34.18 -26.02
N VAL A 41 45.71 34.52 -26.14
CA VAL A 41 44.95 34.26 -27.36
C VAL A 41 45.17 35.40 -28.35
N ASP A 42 45.89 35.14 -29.45
CA ASP A 42 46.15 36.15 -30.47
C ASP A 42 46.12 35.64 -31.93
N SER A 43 46.47 36.50 -32.89
CA SER A 43 46.47 36.17 -34.33
C SER A 43 47.36 34.98 -34.71
N ARG A 44 48.35 34.62 -33.88
CA ARG A 44 49.19 33.43 -34.06
C ARG A 44 48.35 32.18 -33.86
N ASP A 45 47.44 32.17 -32.89
CA ASP A 45 46.53 31.06 -32.64
C ASP A 45 45.53 30.84 -33.78
N ALA A 46 44.99 31.91 -34.36
CA ALA A 46 44.19 31.82 -35.58
C ALA A 46 44.99 31.25 -36.76
N SER A 47 46.29 31.59 -36.85
CA SER A 47 47.20 31.00 -37.85
C SER A 47 47.46 29.52 -37.60
N TYR A 48 47.47 29.07 -36.34
CA TYR A 48 47.53 27.65 -35.96
C TYR A 48 46.27 26.89 -36.37
N VAL A 49 45.07 27.47 -36.18
CA VAL A 49 43.81 26.91 -36.67
C VAL A 49 43.85 26.71 -38.18
N ARG A 50 44.18 27.77 -38.95
CA ARG A 50 44.28 27.70 -40.43
C ARG A 50 45.31 26.70 -40.92
N THR A 51 46.47 26.63 -40.25
CA THR A 51 47.49 25.62 -40.55
C THR A 51 46.98 24.20 -40.25
N GLY A 52 46.21 24.05 -39.17
CA GLY A 52 45.50 22.84 -38.80
C GLY A 52 44.52 22.36 -39.86
N ILE A 53 43.66 23.25 -40.34
CA ILE A 53 42.69 23.00 -41.42
C ILE A 53 43.42 22.50 -42.66
N VAL A 54 44.46 23.21 -43.11
CA VAL A 54 45.26 22.83 -44.29
C VAL A 54 45.93 21.46 -44.11
N ASN A 55 46.44 21.15 -42.92
CA ASN A 55 47.07 19.86 -42.63
C ASN A 55 46.06 18.70 -42.58
N LEU A 56 44.85 18.93 -42.06
CA LEU A 56 43.73 17.99 -42.07
C LEU A 56 43.25 17.69 -43.50
N GLU A 57 43.13 18.73 -44.34
CA GLU A 57 42.73 18.59 -45.75
C GLU A 57 43.79 17.88 -46.60
N SER A 58 45.08 18.03 -46.27
CA SER A 58 46.21 17.48 -47.02
C SER A 58 46.73 16.12 -46.52
N LYS A 59 46.11 15.53 -45.49
CA LYS A 59 46.43 14.19 -44.93
C LYS A 59 47.90 13.99 -44.53
N LYS A 60 48.53 15.03 -43.97
CA LYS A 60 49.90 14.90 -43.44
C LYS A 60 49.90 14.18 -42.08
N PRO A 61 50.95 13.40 -41.76
CA PRO A 61 51.02 12.60 -40.52
C PRO A 61 51.22 13.42 -39.23
N ASP A 62 51.74 14.66 -39.33
CA ASP A 62 51.95 15.57 -38.18
C ASP A 62 50.71 16.45 -37.93
N GLY A 63 49.53 15.84 -37.89
CA GLY A 63 48.25 16.54 -37.68
C GLY A 63 48.16 17.22 -36.32
N ILE A 64 47.26 18.21 -36.20
CA ILE A 64 46.91 18.90 -34.94
C ILE A 64 46.70 17.86 -33.83
N THR A 65 47.28 18.11 -32.65
CA THR A 65 47.05 17.23 -31.49
C THR A 65 45.59 17.28 -31.06
N PRO A 66 45.01 16.23 -30.46
CA PRO A 66 43.64 16.27 -29.94
C PRO A 66 43.40 17.45 -28.97
N SER A 67 44.44 17.84 -28.21
CA SER A 67 44.40 19.03 -27.35
C SER A 67 44.31 20.33 -28.14
N ALA A 68 45.10 20.48 -29.21
CA ALA A 68 45.05 21.67 -30.06
C ALA A 68 43.76 21.75 -30.90
N PHE A 69 43.15 20.61 -31.25
CA PHE A 69 41.83 20.57 -31.87
C PHE A 69 40.77 21.14 -30.92
N PHE A 70 40.78 20.69 -29.66
CA PHE A 70 39.82 21.15 -28.66
C PHE A 70 40.05 22.60 -28.21
N CYS A 71 41.30 23.06 -28.18
CA CYS A 71 41.61 24.46 -27.89
C CYS A 71 41.24 25.37 -29.07
N GLY A 72 41.29 24.85 -30.31
CA GLY A 72 41.03 25.62 -31.53
C GLY A 72 39.59 25.66 -32.00
N ASP A 73 38.77 24.66 -31.66
CA ASP A 73 37.31 24.68 -31.88
C ASP A 73 36.68 25.59 -30.82
N VAL A 74 36.75 26.91 -31.05
CA VAL A 74 36.39 27.94 -30.08
C VAL A 74 34.87 28.18 -30.05
N ASP A 75 34.18 27.89 -31.16
CA ASP A 75 32.72 27.96 -31.23
C ASP A 75 32.01 26.64 -30.84
N ARG A 76 32.79 25.56 -30.67
CA ARG A 76 32.35 24.23 -30.22
C ARG A 76 31.31 23.59 -31.11
N ASN A 77 31.34 23.88 -32.41
CA ASN A 77 30.50 23.22 -33.41
C ASN A 77 31.02 21.79 -33.76
N ALA A 78 32.09 21.32 -33.11
CA ALA A 78 32.77 20.04 -33.31
C ALA A 78 33.49 19.92 -34.67
N VAL A 79 33.74 21.04 -35.34
CA VAL A 79 34.41 21.15 -36.63
C VAL A 79 35.41 22.31 -36.58
N LEU A 80 36.70 21.98 -36.55
CA LEU A 80 37.74 22.99 -36.68
C LEU A 80 37.72 23.61 -38.08
N ASP A 81 37.26 24.86 -38.21
CA ASP A 81 37.08 25.55 -39.49
C ASP A 81 37.50 27.03 -39.49
N GLU A 82 37.26 27.74 -40.59
CA GLU A 82 37.68 29.13 -40.74
C GLU A 82 36.95 30.08 -39.77
N ALA A 83 35.73 29.72 -39.33
CA ALA A 83 34.97 30.51 -38.38
C ALA A 83 35.66 30.54 -37.01
N ASP A 84 36.31 29.45 -36.60
CA ASP A 84 37.13 29.42 -35.39
C ASP A 84 38.30 30.41 -35.45
N ALA A 85 39.00 30.45 -36.58
CA ALA A 85 40.12 31.37 -36.79
C ALA A 85 39.66 32.84 -36.78
N GLU A 86 38.52 33.13 -37.41
CA GLU A 86 37.91 34.46 -37.38
C GLU A 86 37.48 34.88 -35.97
N TRP A 87 36.96 33.95 -35.16
CA TRP A 87 36.58 34.23 -33.77
C TRP A 87 37.78 34.54 -32.90
N ILE A 88 38.87 33.78 -33.05
CA ILE A 88 40.14 34.05 -32.36
C ILE A 88 40.68 35.43 -32.73
N GLU A 89 40.63 35.82 -34.01
CA GLU A 89 41.07 37.15 -34.45
C GLU A 89 40.21 38.28 -33.87
N LYS A 90 38.88 38.13 -33.93
CA LYS A 90 37.94 39.10 -33.34
C LYS A 90 38.15 39.23 -31.83
N TYR A 91 38.42 38.11 -31.15
CA TYR A 91 38.69 38.12 -29.71
C TYR A 91 40.04 38.78 -29.39
N ALA A 92 41.08 38.50 -30.18
CA ALA A 92 42.39 39.14 -30.04
C ALA A 92 42.28 40.67 -30.17
N GLU A 93 41.49 41.17 -31.12
CA GLU A 93 41.19 42.60 -31.27
C GLU A 93 40.42 43.16 -30.05
N TYR A 94 39.43 42.42 -29.55
CA TYR A 94 38.65 42.80 -28.39
C TYR A 94 39.50 42.94 -27.12
N VAL A 95 40.35 41.96 -26.81
CA VAL A 95 41.27 42.00 -25.67
C VAL A 95 42.29 43.14 -25.83
N SER A 96 42.81 43.34 -27.04
CA SER A 96 43.70 44.45 -27.37
C SER A 96 43.04 45.83 -27.16
N GLY A 97 41.72 45.90 -27.36
CA GLY A 97 40.89 47.08 -27.11
C GLY A 97 40.50 47.31 -25.65
N GLY A 98 40.97 46.48 -24.71
CA GLY A 98 40.68 46.57 -23.28
C GLY A 98 39.49 45.73 -22.80
N GLY A 99 39.00 44.81 -23.63
CA GLY A 99 37.99 43.82 -23.23
C GLY A 99 38.50 42.87 -22.14
N THR A 100 37.66 42.56 -21.16
CA THR A 100 38.02 41.71 -20.00
C THR A 100 37.28 40.37 -19.95
N ALA A 101 36.31 40.16 -20.83
CA ALA A 101 35.57 38.90 -20.93
C ALA A 101 36.47 37.79 -21.49
N GLY A 102 36.33 36.56 -21.01
CA GLY A 102 36.99 35.39 -21.60
C GLY A 102 36.54 35.13 -23.04
N ILE A 103 37.31 34.38 -23.85
CA ILE A 103 36.98 34.13 -25.26
C ILE A 103 35.60 33.47 -25.44
N ARG A 104 35.16 32.66 -24.47
CA ARG A 104 33.84 32.04 -24.50
C ARG A 104 32.71 33.03 -24.27
N GLU A 105 32.83 33.89 -23.26
CA GLU A 105 31.87 34.96 -23.03
C GLU A 105 31.80 35.90 -24.23
N PHE A 106 32.94 36.18 -24.86
CA PHE A 106 33.00 37.01 -26.06
C PHE A 106 32.28 36.39 -27.27
N ILE A 107 32.46 35.09 -27.52
CA ILE A 107 31.83 34.39 -28.66
C ILE A 107 30.34 34.18 -28.43
N THR A 108 29.96 33.75 -27.23
CA THR A 108 28.58 33.30 -26.94
C THR A 108 27.69 34.41 -26.39
N GLY A 109 28.27 35.49 -25.86
CA GLY A 109 27.55 36.52 -25.10
C GLY A 109 27.07 36.06 -23.72
N VAL A 110 27.43 34.84 -23.29
CA VAL A 110 27.08 34.28 -21.98
C VAL A 110 28.23 34.55 -21.00
N PRO A 111 28.02 35.28 -19.90
CA PRO A 111 29.06 35.54 -18.91
C PRO A 111 29.73 34.25 -18.43
N ASP A 112 31.05 34.28 -18.23
CA ASP A 112 31.74 33.18 -17.54
C ASP A 112 31.09 33.00 -16.15
N LYS A 113 30.30 31.95 -15.99
CA LYS A 113 29.64 31.63 -14.72
C LYS A 113 30.56 30.75 -13.87
N GLU A 114 30.93 31.23 -12.68
CA GLU A 114 31.57 30.38 -11.66
C GLU A 114 30.68 29.15 -11.39
N GLY A 115 31.30 27.96 -11.30
CA GLY A 115 30.61 26.69 -11.04
C GLY A 115 30.15 25.89 -12.27
N TYR A 116 30.47 26.33 -13.49
CA TYR A 116 30.14 25.62 -14.74
C TYR A 116 31.36 25.03 -15.44
N SER A 117 31.27 23.75 -15.79
CA SER A 117 32.33 23.00 -16.49
C SER A 117 32.27 23.16 -18.02
N ASP A 118 31.09 23.41 -18.58
CA ASP A 118 30.88 23.66 -20.02
C ASP A 118 29.56 24.39 -20.28
N TYR A 119 29.44 25.11 -21.40
CA TYR A 119 28.22 25.81 -21.79
C TYR A 119 28.29 26.28 -23.25
N GLY A 120 27.14 26.64 -23.82
CA GLY A 120 27.03 27.23 -25.14
C GLY A 120 25.59 27.40 -25.63
N THR A 121 25.43 27.60 -26.93
CA THR A 121 24.12 27.69 -27.60
C THR A 121 23.98 26.64 -28.70
N PHE A 122 22.75 26.26 -29.02
CA PHE A 122 22.42 25.42 -30.18
C PHE A 122 21.12 25.93 -30.82
N ASN A 123 20.67 25.27 -31.89
CA ASN A 123 19.47 25.67 -32.64
C ASN A 123 19.52 27.14 -33.11
N GLU A 124 20.62 27.50 -33.79
CA GLU A 124 20.87 28.86 -34.29
C GLU A 124 20.85 29.95 -33.20
N GLY A 125 21.21 29.60 -31.96
CA GLY A 125 21.28 30.55 -30.84
C GLY A 125 19.98 30.70 -30.04
N LYS A 126 18.90 30.00 -30.43
CA LYS A 126 17.61 30.06 -29.72
C LYS A 126 17.60 29.32 -28.39
N ASN A 127 18.46 28.30 -28.27
CA ASN A 127 18.55 27.48 -27.07
C ASN A 127 19.94 27.52 -26.47
N THR A 128 20.00 27.51 -25.16
CA THR A 128 21.23 27.52 -24.36
C THR A 128 21.40 26.17 -23.67
N TRP A 129 22.65 25.77 -23.43
CA TRP A 129 22.98 24.63 -22.59
C TRP A 129 24.17 24.96 -21.69
N ALA A 130 24.20 24.37 -20.50
CA ALA A 130 25.31 24.45 -19.59
C ALA A 130 25.43 23.16 -18.77
N VAL A 131 26.66 22.77 -18.42
CA VAL A 131 26.96 21.65 -17.53
C VAL A 131 27.72 22.20 -16.35
N THR A 132 27.14 22.13 -15.16
CA THR A 132 27.76 22.52 -13.89
C THR A 132 28.93 21.58 -13.51
N GLU A 133 29.74 21.97 -12.52
CA GLU A 133 30.82 21.12 -11.99
C GLU A 133 30.33 19.82 -11.34
N ASP A 134 29.09 19.79 -10.84
CA ASP A 134 28.46 18.59 -10.26
C ASP A 134 27.78 17.67 -11.30
N TYR A 135 27.92 18.01 -12.60
CA TYR A 135 27.35 17.30 -13.75
C TYR A 135 25.82 17.40 -13.90
N THR A 136 25.25 18.55 -13.53
CA THR A 136 23.89 18.95 -13.89
C THR A 136 23.89 19.58 -15.28
N LEU A 137 23.07 19.05 -16.20
CA LEU A 137 22.84 19.63 -17.52
C LEU A 137 21.65 20.58 -17.46
N GLU A 138 21.91 21.88 -17.56
CA GLU A 138 20.91 22.94 -17.68
C GLU A 138 20.66 23.24 -19.16
N LEU A 139 19.40 23.26 -19.57
CA LEU A 139 18.94 23.59 -20.92
C LEU A 139 17.96 24.75 -20.84
N GLY A 140 18.00 25.69 -21.77
CA GLY A 140 17.11 26.85 -21.74
C GLY A 140 16.91 27.48 -23.11
N GLY A 141 16.29 28.65 -23.13
CA GLY A 141 15.91 29.37 -24.35
C GLY A 141 14.45 29.16 -24.73
N GLU A 142 14.07 29.64 -25.92
CA GLU A 142 12.67 29.68 -26.35
C GLU A 142 12.33 28.51 -27.29
N GLY A 143 11.14 27.93 -27.12
CA GLY A 143 10.55 26.96 -28.06
C GLY A 143 11.04 25.51 -27.89
N GLU A 144 11.27 24.81 -29.00
CA GLU A 144 11.48 23.36 -29.00
C GLU A 144 12.97 22.96 -28.92
N LEU A 145 13.28 21.98 -28.06
CA LEU A 145 14.55 21.26 -28.10
C LEU A 145 14.57 20.28 -29.29
N PRO A 146 15.75 20.02 -29.91
CA PRO A 146 15.85 19.26 -31.16
C PRO A 146 15.61 17.75 -30.98
N ASP A 147 15.20 17.11 -32.07
CA ASP A 147 15.12 15.65 -32.17
C ASP A 147 16.51 15.03 -32.46
N VAL A 148 16.79 13.83 -31.92
CA VAL A 148 18.07 13.11 -32.08
C VAL A 148 17.85 11.74 -32.72
N ILE A 149 17.56 11.72 -34.02
CA ILE A 149 17.04 10.51 -34.69
C ILE A 149 18.16 9.54 -35.15
N TYR A 150 19.38 10.02 -35.46
CA TYR A 150 20.42 9.17 -36.08
C TYR A 150 21.88 9.41 -35.68
N ASN A 151 22.22 10.52 -35.00
CA ASN A 151 23.60 10.83 -34.66
C ASN A 151 23.69 11.60 -33.33
N TRP A 152 24.02 10.89 -32.25
CA TRP A 152 24.16 11.48 -30.92
C TRP A 152 25.16 12.63 -30.86
N ASN A 153 26.13 12.66 -31.79
CA ASN A 153 27.18 13.67 -31.84
C ASN A 153 26.67 15.07 -32.21
N GLN A 154 25.37 15.27 -32.44
CA GLN A 154 24.76 16.57 -32.71
C GLN A 154 24.35 17.34 -31.45
N CYS A 155 24.25 16.68 -30.28
CA CYS A 155 24.01 17.37 -29.02
C CYS A 155 25.35 17.82 -28.43
N PRO A 156 25.52 19.11 -28.08
CA PRO A 156 26.76 19.61 -27.49
C PRO A 156 27.21 18.85 -26.22
N TRP A 157 26.26 18.32 -25.44
CA TRP A 157 26.50 17.55 -24.21
C TRP A 157 26.66 16.03 -24.44
N ALA A 158 26.70 15.55 -25.68
CA ALA A 158 26.77 14.11 -25.99
C ALA A 158 27.99 13.43 -25.35
N GLY A 159 29.13 14.12 -25.23
CA GLY A 159 30.33 13.60 -24.57
C GLY A 159 30.11 13.28 -23.09
N TYR A 160 29.32 14.07 -22.37
CA TYR A 160 29.01 13.86 -20.95
C TYR A 160 28.05 12.68 -20.74
N SER A 161 27.11 12.50 -21.67
CA SER A 161 26.22 11.33 -21.72
C SER A 161 27.01 10.04 -22.02
N GLN A 162 27.86 10.05 -23.05
CA GLN A 162 28.67 8.89 -23.46
C GLN A 162 29.69 8.47 -22.39
N THR A 163 30.22 9.44 -21.63
CA THR A 163 31.12 9.18 -20.51
C THR A 163 30.40 8.88 -19.19
N ARG A 164 29.05 8.80 -19.20
CA ARG A 164 28.21 8.45 -18.05
C ARG A 164 28.43 9.37 -16.83
N LYS A 165 28.57 10.67 -17.09
CA LYS A 165 28.85 11.66 -16.03
C LYS A 165 27.62 12.44 -15.58
N LEU A 166 26.64 12.64 -16.47
CA LEU A 166 25.45 13.43 -16.17
C LEU A 166 24.64 12.80 -15.02
N LYS A 167 24.30 13.62 -14.02
CA LYS A 167 23.51 13.21 -12.85
C LYS A 167 22.10 13.79 -12.85
N LYS A 168 21.95 15.02 -13.34
CA LYS A 168 20.69 15.77 -13.32
C LYS A 168 20.48 16.49 -14.65
N ILE A 169 19.23 16.58 -15.08
CA ILE A 169 18.81 17.39 -16.22
C ILE A 169 17.84 18.45 -15.71
N VAL A 170 18.09 19.72 -16.05
CA VAL A 170 17.22 20.85 -15.74
C VAL A 170 16.80 21.48 -17.05
N ILE A 171 15.52 21.38 -17.39
CA ILE A 171 14.94 22.08 -18.54
C ILE A 171 14.35 23.39 -18.02
N GLY A 172 14.90 24.50 -18.45
CA GLY A 172 14.60 25.85 -17.97
C GLY A 172 13.40 26.49 -18.68
N GLU A 173 12.87 27.54 -18.05
CA GLU A 173 11.71 28.30 -18.53
C GLU A 173 11.90 28.83 -19.96
N GLY A 174 10.82 28.81 -20.73
CA GLY A 174 10.80 29.19 -22.16
C GLY A 174 10.83 27.99 -23.11
N VAL A 175 11.27 26.81 -22.65
CA VAL A 175 11.22 25.58 -23.43
C VAL A 175 9.80 25.02 -23.46
N GLU A 176 9.28 24.77 -24.66
CA GLU A 176 7.92 24.29 -24.92
C GLU A 176 7.86 22.79 -25.27
N ARG A 177 8.96 22.21 -25.78
CA ARG A 177 9.01 20.81 -26.20
C ARG A 177 10.38 20.18 -25.96
N VAL A 178 10.40 18.97 -25.41
CA VAL A 178 11.57 18.08 -25.45
C VAL A 178 11.54 17.27 -26.74
N GLY A 179 12.59 17.33 -27.55
CA GLY A 179 12.67 16.61 -28.82
C GLY A 179 12.73 15.08 -28.66
N ASP A 180 12.41 14.39 -29.75
CA ASP A 180 12.43 12.94 -29.83
C ASP A 180 13.87 12.42 -29.58
N TYR A 181 14.02 11.33 -28.81
CA TYR A 181 15.29 10.66 -28.50
C TYR A 181 16.35 11.48 -27.73
N LEU A 182 16.06 12.72 -27.32
CA LEU A 182 17.07 13.68 -26.86
C LEU A 182 17.97 13.19 -25.71
N PHE A 183 17.39 12.50 -24.72
CA PHE A 183 18.06 11.95 -23.54
C PHE A 183 17.98 10.42 -23.46
N ARG A 184 17.72 9.74 -24.59
CA ARG A 184 17.65 8.28 -24.60
C ARG A 184 18.96 7.67 -24.05
N ASN A 185 18.92 6.54 -23.35
CA ASN A 185 20.10 5.88 -22.79
C ASN A 185 21.02 6.75 -21.91
N VAL A 186 20.58 7.92 -21.42
CA VAL A 186 21.34 8.71 -20.44
C VAL A 186 21.14 8.05 -19.07
N SER A 187 21.77 6.88 -18.88
CA SER A 187 21.46 5.95 -17.80
C SER A 187 21.87 6.41 -16.40
N THR A 188 22.72 7.42 -16.29
CA THR A 188 23.26 7.92 -15.01
C THR A 188 22.45 9.06 -14.41
N VAL A 189 21.53 9.66 -15.17
CA VAL A 189 20.70 10.74 -14.66
C VAL A 189 19.68 10.16 -13.69
N THR A 190 19.60 10.77 -12.50
CA THR A 190 18.67 10.43 -11.42
C THR A 190 17.53 11.41 -11.29
N GLU A 191 17.67 12.63 -11.82
CA GLU A 191 16.69 13.71 -11.69
C GLU A 191 16.49 14.42 -13.03
N ALA A 192 15.24 14.73 -13.36
CA ALA A 192 14.86 15.58 -14.49
C ALA A 192 13.84 16.64 -14.04
N GLU A 193 14.19 17.91 -14.19
CA GLU A 193 13.32 19.05 -13.89
C GLU A 193 12.73 19.62 -15.18
N PHE A 194 11.43 19.92 -15.16
CA PHE A 194 10.65 20.39 -16.30
C PHE A 194 10.07 21.78 -16.01
N PRO A 195 10.09 22.72 -16.99
CA PRO A 195 9.64 24.09 -16.77
C PRO A 195 8.13 24.23 -16.92
N SER A 196 7.55 25.28 -16.32
CA SER A 196 6.11 25.55 -16.40
C SER A 196 5.59 25.77 -17.83
N THR A 197 6.47 26.20 -18.75
CA THR A 197 6.18 26.41 -20.18
C THR A 197 6.12 25.11 -21.01
N LEU A 198 6.46 23.95 -20.44
CA LEU A 198 6.56 22.71 -21.21
C LEU A 198 5.17 22.24 -21.68
N VAL A 199 5.02 22.05 -22.99
CA VAL A 199 3.80 21.58 -23.65
C VAL A 199 3.88 20.10 -24.02
N SER A 200 5.05 19.58 -24.39
CA SER A 200 5.19 18.19 -24.84
C SER A 200 6.55 17.54 -24.60
N VAL A 201 6.55 16.22 -24.42
CA VAL A 201 7.76 15.38 -24.36
C VAL A 201 7.77 14.44 -25.55
N GLY A 202 8.84 14.50 -26.35
CA GLY A 202 9.00 13.74 -27.59
C GLY A 202 9.08 12.22 -27.40
N LYS A 203 9.00 11.50 -28.51
CA LYS A 203 9.09 10.04 -28.54
C LYS A 203 10.47 9.61 -28.07
N TRP A 204 10.51 8.59 -27.22
CA TRP A 204 11.73 8.00 -26.68
C TRP A 204 12.67 8.98 -25.96
N ALA A 205 12.19 10.18 -25.57
CA ALA A 205 13.02 11.28 -25.09
C ALA A 205 13.91 10.88 -23.89
N PHE A 206 13.36 10.16 -22.92
CA PHE A 206 14.05 9.66 -21.72
C PHE A 206 14.06 8.13 -21.66
N THR A 207 13.89 7.42 -22.79
CA THR A 207 13.93 5.94 -22.74
C THR A 207 15.28 5.44 -22.23
N ASN A 208 15.29 4.41 -21.39
CA ASN A 208 16.49 3.81 -20.79
C ASN A 208 17.29 4.78 -19.90
N CYS A 209 16.65 5.82 -19.36
CA CYS A 209 17.20 6.60 -18.25
C CYS A 209 17.04 5.82 -16.94
N PHE A 210 17.91 4.82 -16.74
CA PHE A 210 17.77 3.85 -15.65
C PHE A 210 17.86 4.43 -14.24
N GLY A 211 18.40 5.64 -14.07
CA GLY A 211 18.57 6.27 -12.75
C GLY A 211 17.41 7.16 -12.29
N ILE A 212 16.52 7.62 -13.19
CA ILE A 212 15.46 8.57 -12.83
C ILE A 212 14.49 7.91 -11.85
N THR A 213 14.27 8.54 -10.70
CA THR A 213 13.39 8.02 -9.63
C THR A 213 12.01 8.67 -9.59
N GLU A 214 11.90 9.91 -10.05
CA GLU A 214 10.64 10.67 -10.03
C GLU A 214 10.50 11.52 -11.30
N VAL A 215 9.28 11.58 -11.85
CA VAL A 215 8.92 12.47 -12.96
C VAL A 215 7.72 13.33 -12.56
N LYS A 216 7.95 14.64 -12.45
CA LYS A 216 6.93 15.67 -12.17
C LYS A 216 6.65 16.48 -13.43
N LEU A 217 5.55 16.17 -14.12
CA LEU A 217 5.14 16.89 -15.32
C LEU A 217 4.30 18.14 -14.93
N PRO A 218 4.58 19.33 -15.48
CA PRO A 218 3.84 20.55 -15.17
C PRO A 218 2.48 20.61 -15.88
N GLU A 219 1.51 21.34 -15.32
CA GLU A 219 0.13 21.51 -15.87
C GLU A 219 0.05 22.08 -17.30
N GLY A 220 1.16 22.48 -17.92
CA GLY A 220 1.20 22.85 -19.35
C GLY A 220 1.26 21.65 -20.31
N VAL A 221 1.66 20.47 -19.83
CA VAL A 221 1.95 19.32 -20.70
C VAL A 221 0.66 18.72 -21.24
N THR A 222 0.54 18.66 -22.56
CA THR A 222 -0.66 18.13 -23.25
C THR A 222 -0.43 16.79 -23.94
N SER A 223 0.83 16.42 -24.21
CA SER A 223 1.16 15.18 -24.92
C SER A 223 2.48 14.56 -24.49
N LEU A 224 2.49 13.23 -24.36
CA LEU A 224 3.68 12.40 -24.13
C LEU A 224 3.87 11.44 -25.30
N GLY A 225 5.04 11.50 -25.93
CA GLY A 225 5.41 10.66 -27.07
C GLY A 225 5.56 9.17 -26.73
N GLU A 226 5.57 8.34 -27.77
CA GLU A 226 5.81 6.90 -27.66
C GLU A 226 7.08 6.62 -26.82
N LYS A 227 6.95 5.80 -25.78
CA LYS A 227 8.03 5.41 -24.86
C LYS A 227 8.84 6.58 -24.30
N ALA A 228 8.25 7.77 -24.17
CA ALA A 228 8.93 8.96 -23.64
C ALA A 228 9.74 8.69 -22.37
N PHE A 229 9.23 7.86 -21.44
CA PHE A 229 9.91 7.42 -20.22
C PHE A 229 10.05 5.89 -20.16
N GLY A 230 10.07 5.21 -21.31
CA GLY A 230 10.15 3.75 -21.37
C GLY A 230 11.43 3.22 -20.72
N SER A 231 11.32 2.14 -19.96
CA SER A 231 12.44 1.43 -19.34
C SER A 231 13.28 2.30 -18.41
N CYS A 232 12.67 3.30 -17.76
CA CYS A 232 13.26 3.98 -16.60
C CYS A 232 13.11 3.07 -15.38
N GLN A 233 14.01 2.10 -15.23
CA GLN A 233 13.85 1.00 -14.27
C GLN A 233 13.90 1.42 -12.80
N SER A 234 14.44 2.59 -12.48
CA SER A 234 14.41 3.15 -11.12
C SER A 234 13.27 4.12 -10.87
N LEU A 235 12.40 4.37 -11.85
CA LEU A 235 11.29 5.31 -11.71
C LEU A 235 10.28 4.73 -10.74
N GLU A 236 10.09 5.41 -9.61
CA GLU A 236 9.21 5.01 -8.50
C GLU A 236 7.91 5.80 -8.52
N LYS A 237 7.96 7.06 -8.95
CA LYS A 237 6.83 8.00 -8.88
C LYS A 237 6.63 8.83 -10.14
N VAL A 238 5.38 8.94 -10.57
CA VAL A 238 4.95 9.78 -11.69
C VAL A 238 3.68 10.55 -11.30
N SER A 239 3.72 11.88 -11.49
CA SER A 239 2.54 12.75 -11.42
C SER A 239 2.18 13.26 -12.81
N VAL A 240 1.01 12.86 -13.31
CA VAL A 240 0.51 13.26 -14.63
C VAL A 240 -0.53 14.38 -14.48
N PRO A 241 -0.34 15.54 -15.13
CA PRO A 241 -1.22 16.69 -15.00
C PRO A 241 -2.54 16.51 -15.76
N SER A 242 -3.56 17.29 -15.36
CA SER A 242 -4.93 17.24 -15.89
C SER A 242 -5.05 17.58 -17.38
N THR A 243 -4.04 18.26 -17.92
CA THR A 243 -3.94 18.67 -19.32
C THR A 243 -3.55 17.54 -20.26
N VAL A 244 -3.00 16.43 -19.77
CA VAL A 244 -2.68 15.26 -20.61
C VAL A 244 -3.96 14.47 -20.89
N LYS A 245 -4.42 14.51 -22.15
CA LYS A 245 -5.65 13.82 -22.57
C LYS A 245 -5.43 12.42 -23.13
N VAL A 246 -4.23 12.15 -23.64
CA VAL A 246 -3.87 10.89 -24.31
C VAL A 246 -2.42 10.54 -24.03
N PHE A 247 -2.16 9.28 -23.70
CA PHE A 247 -0.79 8.74 -23.66
C PHE A 247 -0.37 8.14 -24.99
N GLY A 248 0.88 8.39 -25.39
CA GLY A 248 1.54 7.62 -26.44
C GLY A 248 1.68 6.14 -26.08
N SER A 249 2.05 5.31 -27.06
CA SER A 249 2.32 3.90 -26.82
C SER A 249 3.53 3.74 -25.89
N GLY A 250 3.40 2.94 -24.83
CA GLY A 250 4.51 2.50 -23.98
C GLY A 250 5.20 3.58 -23.16
N VAL A 251 4.55 4.71 -22.87
CA VAL A 251 5.16 5.88 -22.19
C VAL A 251 5.99 5.48 -20.96
N PHE A 252 5.48 4.58 -20.11
CA PHE A 252 6.16 4.06 -18.90
C PHE A 252 6.48 2.56 -18.99
N SER A 253 6.55 2.00 -20.20
CA SER A 253 6.76 0.57 -20.41
C SER A 253 8.14 0.12 -19.88
N GLY A 254 8.18 -0.84 -18.96
CA GLY A 254 9.40 -1.39 -18.37
C GLY A 254 9.92 -0.60 -17.17
N CYS A 255 9.13 0.31 -16.59
CA CYS A 255 9.45 0.99 -15.34
C CYS A 255 9.14 0.07 -14.15
N SER A 256 9.98 -0.94 -13.91
CA SER A 256 9.73 -2.04 -12.96
C SER A 256 9.54 -1.60 -11.51
N LYS A 257 10.10 -0.45 -11.09
CA LYS A 257 9.96 0.10 -9.74
C LYS A 257 8.79 1.08 -9.59
N LEU A 258 8.04 1.36 -10.65
CA LEU A 258 6.98 2.36 -10.61
C LEU A 258 5.85 1.87 -9.71
N SER A 259 5.65 2.54 -8.57
CA SER A 259 4.65 2.18 -7.55
C SER A 259 3.61 3.28 -7.32
N GLU A 260 3.98 4.55 -7.54
CA GLU A 260 3.08 5.69 -7.34
C GLU A 260 2.76 6.37 -8.68
N VAL A 261 1.54 6.17 -9.18
CA VAL A 261 1.04 6.80 -10.40
C VAL A 261 -0.21 7.59 -10.10
N THR A 262 -0.17 8.91 -10.28
CA THR A 262 -1.37 9.76 -10.22
C THR A 262 -1.84 10.08 -11.63
N LEU A 263 -3.03 9.59 -11.99
CA LEU A 263 -3.74 9.93 -13.22
C LEU A 263 -4.79 11.00 -12.94
N ALA A 264 -4.71 12.14 -13.60
CA ALA A 264 -5.67 13.23 -13.42
C ALA A 264 -6.95 13.05 -14.26
N GLU A 265 -8.05 13.61 -13.78
CA GLU A 265 -9.34 13.64 -14.48
C GLU A 265 -9.23 14.35 -15.84
N GLY A 266 -9.87 13.77 -16.85
CA GLY A 266 -9.81 14.21 -18.23
C GLY A 266 -8.87 13.40 -19.13
N LEU A 267 -8.09 12.46 -18.60
CA LEU A 267 -7.38 11.45 -19.40
C LEU A 267 -8.40 10.51 -20.06
N ALA A 268 -8.46 10.53 -21.40
CA ALA A 268 -9.45 9.77 -22.15
C ALA A 268 -8.93 8.41 -22.61
N ILE A 269 -7.62 8.29 -22.90
CA ILE A 269 -7.03 7.10 -23.50
C ILE A 269 -5.68 6.79 -22.84
N LEU A 270 -5.58 5.57 -22.30
CA LEU A 270 -4.29 4.96 -21.97
C LEU A 270 -3.69 4.34 -23.23
N GLY A 271 -2.44 4.67 -23.55
CA GLY A 271 -1.76 4.14 -24.73
C GLY A 271 -1.44 2.65 -24.62
N THR A 272 -1.33 1.98 -25.76
CA THR A 272 -0.87 0.58 -25.86
C THR A 272 0.42 0.39 -25.06
N GLU A 273 0.52 -0.68 -24.26
CA GLU A 273 1.71 -0.99 -23.44
C GLU A 273 2.14 0.08 -22.42
N CYS A 274 1.31 1.08 -22.10
CA CYS A 274 1.73 2.25 -21.32
C CYS A 274 2.46 1.93 -20.00
N PHE A 275 1.92 0.99 -19.20
CA PHE A 275 2.48 0.54 -17.93
C PHE A 275 2.98 -0.90 -17.99
N ARG A 276 3.22 -1.44 -19.20
CA ARG A 276 3.66 -2.83 -19.36
C ARG A 276 4.96 -3.07 -18.57
N GLY A 277 4.96 -4.04 -17.65
CA GLY A 277 6.10 -4.42 -16.83
C GLY A 277 6.39 -3.48 -15.66
N ALA A 278 5.41 -2.66 -15.23
CA ALA A 278 5.50 -1.92 -13.97
C ALA A 278 5.18 -2.84 -12.78
N GLU A 279 6.13 -3.72 -12.45
CA GLU A 279 5.97 -4.81 -11.48
C GLU A 279 5.70 -4.34 -10.04
N ALA A 280 6.16 -3.14 -9.66
CA ALA A 280 5.92 -2.55 -8.35
C ALA A 280 4.56 -1.83 -8.22
N LEU A 281 3.80 -1.66 -9.30
CA LEU A 281 2.52 -0.95 -9.31
C LEU A 281 1.44 -1.86 -8.74
N LYS A 282 1.10 -1.68 -7.45
CA LYS A 282 0.12 -2.52 -6.72
C LYS A 282 -1.31 -2.00 -6.82
N GLU A 283 -1.47 -0.69 -6.93
CA GLU A 283 -2.77 -0.03 -7.01
C GLU A 283 -2.72 1.08 -8.06
N ILE A 284 -3.86 1.31 -8.72
CA ILE A 284 -4.04 2.45 -9.60
C ILE A 284 -5.51 2.84 -9.65
N THR A 285 -5.79 4.12 -9.50
CA THR A 285 -7.13 4.69 -9.75
C THR A 285 -7.21 5.09 -11.22
N LEU A 286 -8.09 4.41 -11.98
CA LEU A 286 -8.38 4.79 -13.37
C LEU A 286 -9.40 5.95 -13.37
N PRO A 287 -9.18 7.02 -14.14
CA PRO A 287 -10.04 8.20 -14.12
C PRO A 287 -11.40 7.95 -14.79
N GLU A 288 -12.46 8.61 -14.31
CA GLU A 288 -13.85 8.44 -14.80
C GLU A 288 -14.07 9.00 -16.23
N SER A 289 -13.09 9.73 -16.75
CA SER A 289 -13.03 10.18 -18.14
C SER A 289 -12.51 9.12 -19.13
N LEU A 290 -11.97 8.00 -18.65
CA LEU A 290 -11.37 6.97 -19.48
C LEU A 290 -12.42 6.29 -20.36
N VAL A 291 -12.17 6.21 -21.67
CA VAL A 291 -13.11 5.58 -22.63
C VAL A 291 -12.60 4.24 -23.18
N ASP A 292 -11.33 3.93 -23.01
CA ASP A 292 -10.71 2.70 -23.51
C ASP A 292 -9.47 2.32 -22.67
N VAL A 293 -9.29 1.02 -22.40
CA VAL A 293 -8.06 0.45 -21.87
C VAL A 293 -7.34 -0.25 -23.02
N ALA A 294 -6.31 0.39 -23.57
CA ALA A 294 -5.64 -0.11 -24.76
C ALA A 294 -4.94 -1.48 -24.55
N PRO A 295 -4.63 -2.19 -25.66
CA PRO A 295 -3.93 -3.47 -25.59
C PRO A 295 -2.64 -3.41 -24.77
N LYS A 296 -2.45 -4.42 -23.90
CA LYS A 296 -1.28 -4.57 -23.02
C LYS A 296 -1.00 -3.40 -22.08
N ALA A 297 -1.94 -2.48 -21.85
CA ALA A 297 -1.70 -1.27 -21.05
C ALA A 297 -1.08 -1.57 -19.68
N PHE A 298 -1.49 -2.65 -19.02
CA PHE A 298 -1.06 -3.08 -17.69
C PHE A 298 -0.43 -4.49 -17.69
N MET A 299 0.03 -4.98 -18.85
CA MET A 299 0.59 -6.33 -18.95
C MET A 299 1.81 -6.48 -18.02
N GLY A 300 1.80 -7.49 -17.14
CA GLY A 300 2.89 -7.78 -16.20
C GLY A 300 3.06 -6.72 -15.11
N THR A 301 1.96 -6.14 -14.63
CA THR A 301 1.96 -5.22 -13.47
C THR A 301 1.71 -5.98 -12.16
N GLY A 302 2.09 -5.36 -11.04
CA GLY A 302 1.88 -5.91 -9.70
C GLY A 302 0.49 -5.66 -9.10
N LEU A 303 -0.49 -5.26 -9.92
CA LEU A 303 -1.82 -4.84 -9.46
C LEU A 303 -2.47 -5.94 -8.64
N THR A 304 -3.02 -5.60 -7.48
CA THR A 304 -3.77 -6.53 -6.63
C THR A 304 -5.27 -6.50 -6.89
N SER A 305 -5.80 -5.34 -7.30
CA SER A 305 -7.17 -5.19 -7.79
C SER A 305 -7.23 -4.16 -8.92
N VAL A 306 -8.31 -4.19 -9.71
CA VAL A 306 -8.58 -3.13 -10.70
C VAL A 306 -10.09 -2.90 -10.86
N THR A 307 -10.50 -1.64 -10.89
CA THR A 307 -11.85 -1.20 -11.26
C THR A 307 -11.79 -0.48 -12.59
N ILE A 308 -12.46 -1.03 -13.60
CA ILE A 308 -12.59 -0.40 -14.92
C ILE A 308 -13.74 0.61 -14.86
N PRO A 309 -13.52 1.90 -15.18
CA PRO A 309 -14.56 2.93 -15.11
C PRO A 309 -15.75 2.69 -16.04
N ASP A 310 -16.92 3.24 -15.68
CA ASP A 310 -18.19 3.01 -16.38
C ASP A 310 -18.22 3.50 -17.84
N LYS A 311 -17.38 4.48 -18.20
CA LYS A 311 -17.31 4.99 -19.58
C LYS A 311 -16.42 4.18 -20.51
N VAL A 312 -15.63 3.24 -19.98
CA VAL A 312 -14.76 2.40 -20.79
C VAL A 312 -15.61 1.49 -21.67
N LYS A 313 -15.35 1.48 -22.97
CA LYS A 313 -16.03 0.60 -23.94
C LYS A 313 -15.32 -0.71 -24.16
N ASN A 314 -13.98 -0.67 -24.16
CA ASN A 314 -13.15 -1.82 -24.47
C ASN A 314 -12.06 -2.00 -23.41
N VAL A 315 -11.90 -3.25 -22.98
CA VAL A 315 -10.66 -3.73 -22.35
C VAL A 315 -9.87 -4.46 -23.43
N GLY A 316 -8.75 -3.86 -23.86
CA GLY A 316 -7.98 -4.32 -25.01
C GLY A 316 -7.31 -5.68 -24.84
N ASN A 317 -6.83 -6.23 -25.96
CA ASN A 317 -6.14 -7.53 -25.96
C ASN A 317 -4.92 -7.51 -25.02
N TYR A 318 -4.82 -8.53 -24.18
CA TYR A 318 -3.74 -8.68 -23.19
C TYR A 318 -3.60 -7.51 -22.21
N ALA A 319 -4.63 -6.66 -22.02
CA ALA A 319 -4.56 -5.44 -21.21
C ALA A 319 -3.96 -5.67 -19.82
N PHE A 320 -4.35 -6.75 -19.14
CA PHE A 320 -3.90 -7.17 -17.81
C PHE A 320 -3.23 -8.56 -17.85
N SER A 321 -2.70 -8.98 -19.00
CA SER A 321 -2.01 -10.28 -19.10
C SER A 321 -0.79 -10.32 -18.17
N ASP A 322 -0.55 -11.45 -17.53
CA ASP A 322 0.56 -11.70 -16.61
C ASP A 322 0.55 -10.85 -15.33
N CYS A 323 -0.59 -10.28 -14.93
CA CYS A 323 -0.77 -9.64 -13.62
C CYS A 323 -0.94 -10.70 -12.53
N GLY A 324 0.14 -11.39 -12.17
CA GLY A 324 0.12 -12.56 -11.29
C GLY A 324 -0.38 -12.30 -9.86
N SER A 325 -0.40 -11.04 -9.41
CA SER A 325 -0.87 -10.62 -8.08
C SER A 325 -2.33 -10.15 -8.05
N LEU A 326 -2.99 -10.06 -9.21
CA LEU A 326 -4.36 -9.54 -9.32
C LEU A 326 -5.34 -10.56 -8.73
N THR A 327 -6.04 -10.21 -7.65
CA THR A 327 -6.99 -11.08 -6.95
C THR A 327 -8.44 -10.78 -7.31
N SER A 328 -8.75 -9.55 -7.73
CA SER A 328 -10.09 -9.15 -8.18
C SER A 328 -10.06 -8.15 -9.34
N ALA A 329 -11.08 -8.22 -10.20
CA ALA A 329 -11.31 -7.24 -11.26
C ALA A 329 -12.80 -6.91 -11.39
N THR A 330 -13.13 -5.61 -11.46
CA THR A 330 -14.51 -5.12 -11.68
C THR A 330 -14.59 -4.44 -13.04
N VAL A 331 -15.52 -4.90 -13.88
CA VAL A 331 -15.74 -4.36 -15.23
C VAL A 331 -16.87 -3.33 -15.21
N GLY A 332 -16.55 -2.08 -15.53
CA GLY A 332 -17.51 -0.96 -15.53
C GLY A 332 -18.70 -1.17 -16.46
N LYS A 333 -19.84 -0.55 -16.10
CA LYS A 333 -21.17 -0.78 -16.69
C LYS A 333 -21.28 -0.51 -18.18
N GLY A 334 -20.42 0.37 -18.73
CA GLY A 334 -20.41 0.69 -20.15
C GLY A 334 -19.50 -0.20 -21.01
N THR A 335 -18.78 -1.15 -20.42
CA THR A 335 -17.83 -2.01 -21.13
C THR A 335 -18.57 -3.04 -21.97
N GLU A 336 -18.35 -3.00 -23.29
CA GLU A 336 -18.99 -3.87 -24.27
C GLU A 336 -18.06 -5.05 -24.65
N LEU A 337 -16.75 -4.89 -24.51
CA LEU A 337 -15.75 -5.88 -24.96
C LEU A 337 -14.62 -6.10 -23.95
N ILE A 338 -14.36 -7.38 -23.65
CA ILE A 338 -13.12 -7.86 -23.05
C ILE A 338 -12.31 -8.56 -24.14
N GLY A 339 -11.12 -8.05 -24.44
CA GLY A 339 -10.27 -8.49 -25.53
C GLY A 339 -9.65 -9.86 -25.33
N SER A 340 -9.06 -10.40 -26.40
CA SER A 340 -8.36 -11.68 -26.36
C SER A 340 -7.19 -11.64 -25.37
N GLY A 341 -7.12 -12.63 -24.48
CA GLY A 341 -6.07 -12.73 -23.46
C GLY A 341 -6.07 -11.60 -22.43
N ALA A 342 -7.13 -10.80 -22.30
CA ALA A 342 -7.14 -9.60 -21.47
C ALA A 342 -6.63 -9.82 -20.04
N PHE A 343 -7.00 -10.93 -19.40
CA PHE A 343 -6.58 -11.33 -18.06
C PHE A 343 -5.77 -12.64 -18.06
N LYS A 344 -5.15 -12.99 -19.20
CA LYS A 344 -4.34 -14.22 -19.33
C LYS A 344 -3.26 -14.27 -18.24
N ASN A 345 -3.03 -15.44 -17.63
CA ASN A 345 -2.03 -15.68 -16.58
C ASN A 345 -2.19 -14.80 -15.32
N CYS A 346 -3.39 -14.27 -15.03
CA CYS A 346 -3.68 -13.67 -13.72
C CYS A 346 -3.91 -14.78 -12.69
N THR A 347 -2.84 -15.46 -12.27
CA THR A 347 -2.92 -16.70 -11.49
C THR A 347 -3.56 -16.56 -10.12
N ALA A 348 -3.52 -15.36 -9.52
CA ALA A 348 -4.15 -15.06 -8.24
C ALA A 348 -5.63 -14.61 -8.34
N LEU A 349 -6.16 -14.43 -9.56
CA LEU A 349 -7.48 -13.85 -9.78
C LEU A 349 -8.57 -14.78 -9.27
N GLU A 350 -9.22 -14.41 -8.17
CA GLU A 350 -10.26 -15.23 -7.53
C GLU A 350 -11.66 -14.87 -8.01
N THR A 351 -11.89 -13.58 -8.29
CA THR A 351 -13.21 -13.02 -8.61
C THR A 351 -13.11 -12.02 -9.76
N VAL A 352 -14.10 -12.06 -10.65
CA VAL A 352 -14.31 -11.05 -11.69
C VAL A 352 -15.78 -10.68 -11.71
N THR A 353 -16.08 -9.39 -11.52
CA THR A 353 -17.44 -8.85 -11.65
C THR A 353 -17.62 -8.34 -13.09
N LEU A 354 -18.47 -9.01 -13.85
CA LEU A 354 -18.83 -8.66 -15.23
C LEU A 354 -20.15 -7.88 -15.24
N ASN A 355 -20.31 -6.94 -16.18
CA ASN A 355 -21.52 -6.11 -16.29
C ASN A 355 -22.56 -6.73 -17.27
N GLU A 356 -23.85 -6.46 -17.06
CA GLU A 356 -24.97 -6.94 -17.89
C GLU A 356 -25.10 -6.21 -19.26
N GLY A 357 -24.18 -5.31 -19.60
CA GLY A 357 -24.05 -4.67 -20.92
C GLY A 357 -22.92 -5.27 -21.78
N LEU A 358 -22.20 -6.28 -21.29
CA LEU A 358 -21.05 -6.89 -21.96
C LEU A 358 -21.49 -7.75 -23.15
N ASP A 359 -20.98 -7.48 -24.35
CA ASP A 359 -21.31 -8.21 -25.58
C ASP A 359 -20.29 -9.32 -25.89
N THR A 360 -19.00 -9.04 -25.70
CA THR A 360 -17.91 -9.92 -26.15
C THR A 360 -16.91 -10.23 -25.03
N ILE A 361 -16.65 -11.52 -24.80
CA ILE A 361 -15.49 -12.04 -24.08
C ILE A 361 -14.57 -12.72 -25.09
N GLY A 362 -13.37 -12.17 -25.30
CA GLY A 362 -12.44 -12.62 -26.31
C GLY A 362 -11.79 -13.98 -26.03
N SER A 363 -11.18 -14.58 -27.07
CA SER A 363 -10.46 -15.84 -26.95
C SER A 363 -9.36 -15.78 -25.88
N GLY A 364 -9.31 -16.80 -25.02
CA GLY A 364 -8.34 -16.88 -23.92
C GLY A 364 -8.41 -15.73 -22.92
N ALA A 365 -9.52 -14.97 -22.83
CA ALA A 365 -9.62 -13.79 -21.98
C ALA A 365 -9.18 -14.04 -20.52
N PHE A 366 -9.49 -15.21 -19.95
CA PHE A 366 -9.13 -15.64 -18.61
C PHE A 366 -8.21 -16.88 -18.62
N GLU A 367 -7.46 -17.10 -19.71
CA GLU A 367 -6.56 -18.26 -19.82
C GLU A 367 -5.57 -18.31 -18.64
N ASN A 368 -5.44 -19.46 -17.98
CA ASN A 368 -4.59 -19.72 -16.80
C ASN A 368 -4.89 -18.84 -15.57
N CYS A 369 -6.12 -18.35 -15.40
CA CYS A 369 -6.59 -17.77 -14.14
C CYS A 369 -6.88 -18.90 -13.13
N SER A 370 -5.82 -19.52 -12.61
CA SER A 370 -5.91 -20.78 -11.84
C SER A 370 -6.72 -20.69 -10.54
N SER A 371 -6.81 -19.50 -9.93
CA SER A 371 -7.56 -19.26 -8.68
C SER A 371 -9.02 -18.84 -8.90
N LEU A 372 -9.45 -18.65 -10.16
CA LEU A 372 -10.79 -18.16 -10.48
C LEU A 372 -11.82 -19.24 -10.13
N LYS A 373 -12.75 -18.95 -9.21
CA LYS A 373 -13.72 -19.95 -8.69
C LYS A 373 -15.06 -19.88 -9.40
N ASN A 374 -15.61 -18.67 -9.50
CA ASN A 374 -16.94 -18.42 -10.05
C ASN A 374 -16.85 -17.31 -11.09
N VAL A 375 -17.37 -17.58 -12.30
CA VAL A 375 -17.53 -16.56 -13.34
C VAL A 375 -18.99 -16.57 -13.78
N LYS A 376 -19.76 -15.57 -13.33
CA LYS A 376 -21.11 -15.34 -13.85
C LYS A 376 -20.96 -14.63 -15.20
N ILE A 377 -21.13 -15.37 -16.29
CA ILE A 377 -21.18 -14.79 -17.63
C ILE A 377 -22.54 -14.10 -17.79
N PRO A 378 -22.60 -12.78 -18.06
CA PRO A 378 -23.85 -12.05 -18.20
C PRO A 378 -24.68 -12.52 -19.39
N ASP A 379 -26.01 -12.39 -19.30
CA ASP A 379 -26.93 -12.83 -20.37
C ASP A 379 -26.73 -12.02 -21.65
N SER A 380 -26.20 -10.79 -21.55
CA SER A 380 -25.90 -9.92 -22.69
C SER A 380 -24.81 -10.44 -23.62
N VAL A 381 -23.95 -11.36 -23.17
CA VAL A 381 -22.80 -11.83 -23.95
C VAL A 381 -23.29 -12.61 -25.18
N THR A 382 -22.89 -12.14 -26.37
CA THR A 382 -23.20 -12.79 -27.65
C THR A 382 -22.02 -13.56 -28.22
N VAL A 383 -20.79 -13.18 -27.84
CA VAL A 383 -19.54 -13.78 -28.28
C VAL A 383 -18.71 -14.23 -27.06
N LEU A 384 -18.55 -15.54 -26.91
CA LEU A 384 -17.63 -16.16 -25.96
C LEU A 384 -16.51 -16.85 -26.74
N GLY A 385 -15.33 -16.25 -26.73
CA GLY A 385 -14.21 -16.67 -27.55
C GLY A 385 -13.57 -18.00 -27.12
N ASP A 386 -12.97 -18.68 -28.08
CA ASP A 386 -12.33 -19.98 -27.87
C ASP A 386 -11.33 -19.96 -26.71
N GLY A 387 -11.42 -20.97 -25.83
CA GLY A 387 -10.51 -21.15 -24.71
C GLY A 387 -10.55 -20.04 -23.67
N ALA A 388 -11.62 -19.23 -23.60
CA ALA A 388 -11.75 -18.13 -22.64
C ALA A 388 -11.37 -18.51 -21.20
N PHE A 389 -11.63 -19.75 -20.79
CA PHE A 389 -11.34 -20.28 -19.45
C PHE A 389 -10.31 -21.42 -19.43
N THR A 390 -9.53 -21.63 -20.49
CA THR A 390 -8.48 -22.66 -20.51
C THR A 390 -7.53 -22.47 -19.32
N GLY A 391 -7.22 -23.54 -18.57
CA GLY A 391 -6.32 -23.48 -17.41
C GLY A 391 -6.91 -22.85 -16.15
N CYS A 392 -8.21 -22.54 -16.12
CA CYS A 392 -8.90 -22.10 -14.91
C CYS A 392 -9.16 -23.29 -13.97
N THR A 393 -8.12 -23.72 -13.25
CA THR A 393 -8.14 -24.96 -12.46
C THR A 393 -9.09 -24.96 -11.27
N SER A 394 -9.55 -23.79 -10.81
CA SER A 394 -10.48 -23.67 -9.66
C SER A 394 -11.95 -23.50 -10.06
N VAL A 395 -12.25 -23.29 -11.35
CA VAL A 395 -13.63 -23.18 -11.83
C VAL A 395 -14.31 -24.54 -11.75
N THR A 396 -15.46 -24.60 -11.08
CA THR A 396 -16.24 -25.83 -10.91
C THR A 396 -17.41 -25.92 -11.88
N GLU A 397 -17.92 -24.78 -12.34
CA GLU A 397 -19.05 -24.67 -13.26
C GLU A 397 -18.83 -23.54 -14.27
N ILE A 398 -19.20 -23.79 -15.54
CA ILE A 398 -19.27 -22.77 -16.58
C ILE A 398 -20.68 -22.76 -17.17
N THR A 399 -21.35 -21.62 -17.13
CA THR A 399 -22.66 -21.39 -17.75
C THR A 399 -22.50 -20.55 -19.00
N VAL A 400 -22.90 -21.11 -20.14
CA VAL A 400 -22.94 -20.45 -21.45
C VAL A 400 -24.35 -19.89 -21.66
N PRO A 401 -24.53 -18.56 -21.64
CA PRO A 401 -25.85 -17.93 -21.61
C PRO A 401 -26.61 -18.06 -22.94
N GLU A 402 -27.91 -17.78 -22.91
CA GLU A 402 -28.84 -17.99 -24.04
C GLU A 402 -28.46 -17.23 -25.33
N ASN A 403 -27.73 -16.12 -25.23
CA ASN A 403 -27.37 -15.28 -26.38
C ASN A 403 -26.07 -15.72 -27.07
N VAL A 404 -25.29 -16.64 -26.49
CA VAL A 404 -24.04 -17.14 -27.08
C VAL A 404 -24.35 -18.13 -28.20
N LYS A 405 -24.04 -17.75 -29.43
CA LYS A 405 -24.36 -18.55 -30.64
C LYS A 405 -23.34 -19.64 -30.95
N ARG A 406 -22.12 -19.49 -30.47
CA ARG A 406 -21.02 -20.43 -30.72
C ARG A 406 -20.17 -20.56 -29.47
N PHE A 407 -19.76 -21.78 -29.18
CA PHE A 407 -18.88 -22.09 -28.05
C PHE A 407 -17.94 -23.22 -28.44
N SER A 408 -16.79 -23.33 -27.78
CA SER A 408 -15.81 -24.38 -28.01
C SER A 408 -15.44 -25.03 -26.69
N PHE A 409 -15.32 -26.37 -26.67
CA PHE A 409 -14.83 -27.10 -25.50
C PHE A 409 -13.30 -27.08 -25.37
N THR A 410 -12.61 -26.36 -26.26
CA THR A 410 -11.14 -26.31 -26.28
C THR A 410 -10.58 -25.81 -24.95
N GLY A 411 -9.67 -26.59 -24.37
CA GLY A 411 -8.95 -26.28 -23.14
C GLY A 411 -9.75 -26.49 -21.85
N LEU A 412 -11.01 -26.94 -21.92
CA LEU A 412 -11.78 -27.29 -20.72
C LEU A 412 -11.23 -28.54 -20.00
N ASP A 413 -10.48 -29.40 -20.69
CA ASP A 413 -9.72 -30.53 -20.11
C ASP A 413 -8.63 -30.08 -19.13
N THR A 414 -8.17 -28.84 -19.24
CA THR A 414 -7.20 -28.25 -18.31
C THR A 414 -7.86 -27.57 -17.09
N CYS A 415 -9.19 -27.47 -17.07
CA CYS A 415 -9.96 -26.99 -15.91
C CYS A 415 -10.19 -28.14 -14.95
N THR A 416 -9.18 -28.48 -14.15
CA THR A 416 -9.16 -29.74 -13.37
C THR A 416 -10.25 -29.88 -12.31
N SER A 417 -10.88 -28.79 -11.86
CA SER A 417 -12.01 -28.83 -10.90
C SER A 417 -13.38 -28.73 -11.57
N LEU A 418 -13.43 -28.63 -12.90
CA LEU A 418 -14.67 -28.44 -13.64
C LEU A 418 -15.55 -29.68 -13.49
N ALA A 419 -16.69 -29.52 -12.83
CA ALA A 419 -17.68 -30.57 -12.61
C ALA A 419 -18.87 -30.43 -13.57
N ALA A 420 -19.20 -29.20 -13.97
CA ALA A 420 -20.39 -28.90 -14.77
C ALA A 420 -20.13 -27.88 -15.89
N VAL A 421 -20.75 -28.12 -17.05
CA VAL A 421 -20.90 -27.11 -18.11
C VAL A 421 -22.38 -27.03 -18.46
N ILE A 422 -22.95 -25.83 -18.36
CA ILE A 422 -24.37 -25.57 -18.64
C ILE A 422 -24.47 -24.79 -19.94
N ILE A 423 -25.10 -25.37 -20.96
CA ILE A 423 -25.35 -24.70 -22.25
C ILE A 423 -26.81 -24.25 -22.31
N GLU A 424 -27.09 -22.98 -22.03
CA GLU A 424 -28.45 -22.45 -21.97
C GLU A 424 -29.04 -22.15 -23.35
N ASN A 425 -28.21 -21.82 -24.33
CA ASN A 425 -28.67 -21.67 -25.71
C ASN A 425 -28.79 -23.05 -26.40
N PRO A 426 -30.00 -23.57 -26.69
CA PRO A 426 -30.15 -24.82 -27.43
C PRO A 426 -29.51 -24.75 -28.83
N ASP A 427 -29.55 -23.60 -29.48
CA ASP A 427 -29.01 -23.39 -30.83
C ASP A 427 -27.52 -23.04 -30.84
N CYS A 428 -26.85 -23.08 -29.67
CA CYS A 428 -25.41 -22.87 -29.60
C CYS A 428 -24.69 -23.92 -30.46
N VAL A 429 -23.87 -23.46 -31.40
CA VAL A 429 -23.03 -24.34 -32.21
C VAL A 429 -21.74 -24.61 -31.45
N ILE A 430 -21.54 -25.88 -31.05
CA ILE A 430 -20.30 -26.31 -30.41
C ILE A 430 -19.26 -26.66 -31.48
N ASP A 431 -18.16 -25.90 -31.52
CA ASP A 431 -17.02 -26.19 -32.38
C ASP A 431 -16.14 -27.28 -31.74
N THR A 432 -16.00 -28.40 -32.43
CA THR A 432 -15.16 -29.54 -32.03
C THR A 432 -14.02 -29.81 -33.03
N SER A 433 -13.68 -28.85 -33.89
CA SER A 433 -12.66 -29.01 -34.93
C SER A 433 -11.23 -29.11 -34.36
N TYR A 434 -11.01 -28.61 -33.14
CA TYR A 434 -9.79 -28.80 -32.36
C TYR A 434 -9.90 -30.10 -31.52
N TYR A 435 -9.11 -31.10 -31.92
CA TYR A 435 -8.99 -32.47 -31.39
C TYR A 435 -9.51 -32.77 -29.97
N GLY A 436 -10.46 -33.70 -29.85
CA GLY A 436 -10.44 -34.78 -28.85
C GLY A 436 -10.36 -34.42 -27.36
N VAL A 437 -10.85 -33.25 -26.94
CA VAL A 437 -10.89 -32.82 -25.53
C VAL A 437 -11.63 -33.87 -24.68
N PRO A 438 -10.94 -34.64 -23.82
CA PRO A 438 -11.61 -35.57 -22.91
C PRO A 438 -12.21 -34.77 -21.75
N LEU A 439 -13.52 -34.86 -21.60
CA LEU A 439 -14.29 -34.26 -20.51
C LEU A 439 -14.75 -35.34 -19.53
N ASP A 440 -13.89 -36.34 -19.29
CA ASP A 440 -14.18 -37.46 -18.40
C ASP A 440 -14.48 -36.93 -16.98
N GLY A 441 -15.65 -37.28 -16.44
CA GLY A 441 -16.09 -36.83 -15.12
C GLY A 441 -16.83 -35.48 -15.10
N VAL A 442 -16.83 -34.73 -16.21
CA VAL A 442 -17.60 -33.49 -16.37
C VAL A 442 -19.04 -33.82 -16.75
N THR A 443 -20.01 -33.12 -16.15
CA THR A 443 -21.42 -33.18 -16.54
C THR A 443 -21.77 -32.01 -17.46
N VAL A 444 -22.14 -32.30 -18.69
CA VAL A 444 -22.67 -31.29 -19.62
C VAL A 444 -24.19 -31.32 -19.56
N TYR A 445 -24.77 -30.21 -19.15
CA TYR A 445 -26.19 -29.95 -19.20
C TYR A 445 -26.53 -29.27 -20.52
N CYS A 446 -27.39 -29.89 -21.33
CA CYS A 446 -27.77 -29.38 -22.66
C CYS A 446 -29.16 -29.88 -23.10
N TYR A 447 -29.77 -29.23 -24.09
CA TYR A 447 -31.08 -29.63 -24.60
C TYR A 447 -30.99 -30.81 -25.59
N PRO A 448 -32.00 -31.70 -25.63
CA PRO A 448 -32.00 -32.87 -26.50
C PRO A 448 -32.09 -32.49 -27.99
N GLY A 449 -31.29 -33.16 -28.82
CA GLY A 449 -31.33 -33.02 -30.29
C GLY A 449 -30.47 -31.89 -30.86
N PHE A 450 -29.66 -31.21 -30.03
CA PHE A 450 -28.84 -30.07 -30.43
C PHE A 450 -27.33 -30.38 -30.43
N SER A 451 -26.54 -29.45 -30.98
CA SER A 451 -25.11 -29.66 -31.23
C SER A 451 -24.30 -29.95 -29.95
N ALA A 452 -24.69 -29.36 -28.82
CA ALA A 452 -24.05 -29.56 -27.52
C ALA A 452 -24.17 -31.01 -27.01
N GLU A 453 -25.30 -31.68 -27.24
CA GLU A 453 -25.49 -33.07 -26.87
C GLU A 453 -24.52 -33.99 -27.63
N GLU A 454 -24.41 -33.79 -28.96
CA GLU A 454 -23.50 -34.58 -29.79
C GLU A 454 -22.03 -34.33 -29.44
N ALA A 455 -21.66 -33.06 -29.24
CA ALA A 455 -20.30 -32.67 -28.86
C ALA A 455 -19.89 -33.26 -27.49
N ALA A 456 -20.76 -33.15 -26.48
CA ALA A 456 -20.48 -33.67 -25.14
C ALA A 456 -20.25 -35.18 -25.14
N LYS A 457 -21.06 -35.94 -25.91
CA LYS A 457 -20.87 -37.39 -26.08
C LYS A 457 -19.54 -37.73 -26.74
N LYS A 458 -19.12 -36.97 -27.76
CA LYS A 458 -17.82 -37.17 -28.44
C LYS A 458 -16.63 -36.90 -27.51
N CYS A 459 -16.80 -35.99 -26.56
CA CYS A 459 -15.80 -35.65 -25.56
C CYS A 459 -15.79 -36.58 -24.33
N GLY A 460 -16.69 -37.58 -24.24
CA GLY A 460 -16.76 -38.48 -23.08
C GLY A 460 -17.42 -37.88 -21.83
N ALA A 461 -18.03 -36.69 -21.94
CA ALA A 461 -18.75 -36.06 -20.83
C ALA A 461 -20.03 -36.83 -20.47
N ARG A 462 -20.42 -36.76 -19.20
CA ARG A 462 -21.76 -37.19 -18.77
C ARG A 462 -22.76 -36.17 -19.30
N VAL A 463 -23.68 -36.61 -20.16
CA VAL A 463 -24.76 -35.74 -20.64
C VAL A 463 -25.95 -35.83 -19.71
N VAL A 464 -26.41 -34.68 -19.21
CA VAL A 464 -27.72 -34.52 -18.58
C VAL A 464 -28.58 -33.66 -19.50
N LEU A 465 -29.61 -34.28 -20.04
CA LEU A 465 -30.56 -33.58 -20.89
C LEU A 465 -31.41 -32.67 -20.02
N MET A 466 -31.41 -31.38 -20.34
CA MET A 466 -32.40 -30.46 -19.81
C MET A 466 -33.72 -30.81 -20.50
N ASP A 467 -34.77 -31.07 -19.73
CA ASP A 467 -36.10 -31.14 -20.31
C ASP A 467 -36.41 -29.81 -20.98
N GLY A 468 -36.86 -29.89 -22.23
CA GLY A 468 -36.96 -28.78 -23.19
C GLY A 468 -37.39 -27.49 -22.52
N LYS A 469 -36.72 -26.38 -22.84
CA LYS A 469 -36.89 -25.02 -22.28
C LYS A 469 -37.73 -25.00 -21.00
N THR A 470 -37.10 -24.83 -19.84
CA THR A 470 -37.80 -24.50 -18.58
C THR A 470 -38.93 -25.48 -18.20
N ALA A 471 -38.61 -26.73 -17.81
CA ALA A 471 -39.59 -27.51 -17.05
C ALA A 471 -39.78 -26.86 -15.66
N VAL A 472 -40.80 -26.02 -15.55
CA VAL A 472 -41.27 -25.39 -14.31
C VAL A 472 -41.62 -26.51 -13.32
N LYS A 473 -40.86 -26.59 -12.22
CA LYS A 473 -41.10 -27.48 -11.08
C LYS A 473 -42.36 -27.05 -10.32
N ALA A 474 -42.47 -25.76 -10.07
CA ALA A 474 -43.58 -25.11 -9.40
C ALA A 474 -43.70 -23.66 -9.89
N GLN A 475 -44.89 -23.10 -9.86
CA GLN A 475 -45.15 -21.71 -10.20
C GLN A 475 -46.34 -21.19 -9.42
N GLY A 476 -46.49 -19.88 -9.38
CA GLY A 476 -47.64 -19.24 -8.75
C GLY A 476 -47.52 -17.73 -8.80
N GLU A 477 -48.33 -17.07 -7.97
CA GLU A 477 -48.31 -15.63 -7.79
C GLU A 477 -47.66 -15.29 -6.44
N CYS A 478 -46.96 -14.15 -6.37
CA CYS A 478 -46.30 -13.67 -5.14
C CYS A 478 -46.67 -12.23 -4.79
N GLY A 479 -47.79 -11.74 -5.34
CA GLY A 479 -48.25 -10.38 -5.19
C GLY A 479 -49.14 -9.96 -6.34
N GLU A 480 -49.72 -8.77 -6.25
CA GLU A 480 -50.56 -8.24 -7.33
C GLU A 480 -49.70 -8.01 -8.58
N GLY A 481 -49.98 -8.72 -9.68
CA GLY A 481 -49.26 -8.56 -10.95
C GLY A 481 -47.86 -9.21 -11.00
N LEU A 482 -47.53 -10.07 -10.02
CA LEU A 482 -46.24 -10.76 -9.94
C LEU A 482 -46.40 -12.27 -9.97
N GLU A 483 -45.68 -12.89 -10.91
CA GLU A 483 -45.66 -14.33 -11.11
C GLU A 483 -44.26 -14.87 -10.83
N TRP A 484 -44.17 -16.09 -10.33
CA TRP A 484 -42.91 -16.77 -10.09
C TRP A 484 -42.91 -18.17 -10.69
N THR A 485 -41.72 -18.61 -11.10
CA THR A 485 -41.46 -19.98 -11.54
C THR A 485 -40.22 -20.49 -10.84
N LEU A 486 -40.29 -21.69 -10.28
CA LEU A 486 -39.16 -22.47 -9.79
C LEU A 486 -38.93 -23.61 -10.77
N ASN A 487 -37.71 -23.81 -11.23
CA ASN A 487 -37.36 -24.96 -12.07
C ASN A 487 -36.72 -26.10 -11.25
N ASN A 488 -36.54 -27.26 -11.88
CA ASN A 488 -35.92 -28.44 -11.23
C ASN A 488 -34.45 -28.26 -10.83
N ARG A 489 -33.82 -27.11 -11.16
CA ARG A 489 -32.43 -26.79 -10.81
C ARG A 489 -32.29 -25.84 -9.64
N GLY A 490 -33.40 -25.35 -9.10
CA GLY A 490 -33.34 -24.39 -8.01
C GLY A 490 -33.30 -22.93 -8.42
N VAL A 491 -33.51 -22.63 -9.70
CA VAL A 491 -33.64 -21.24 -10.15
C VAL A 491 -35.08 -20.80 -9.97
N LEU A 492 -35.29 -19.87 -9.04
CA LEU A 492 -36.52 -19.14 -8.80
C LEU A 492 -36.50 -17.83 -9.57
N ARG A 493 -37.34 -17.70 -10.60
CA ARG A 493 -37.54 -16.47 -11.36
C ARG A 493 -38.82 -15.78 -10.93
N ILE A 494 -38.77 -14.47 -10.68
CA ILE A 494 -39.93 -13.61 -10.39
C ILE A 494 -40.05 -12.58 -11.51
N THR A 495 -41.21 -12.53 -12.15
CA THR A 495 -41.49 -11.70 -13.33
C THR A 495 -42.80 -10.93 -13.16
N GLY A 496 -43.03 -9.93 -14.00
CA GLY A 496 -44.24 -9.10 -13.98
C GLY A 496 -43.96 -7.67 -13.50
N LYS A 497 -45.04 -6.96 -13.15
CA LYS A 497 -45.00 -5.59 -12.63
C LYS A 497 -46.03 -5.44 -11.53
N GLY A 498 -45.61 -5.03 -10.35
CA GLY A 498 -46.51 -4.90 -9.22
C GLY A 498 -45.81 -4.96 -7.87
N THR A 499 -46.55 -5.32 -6.81
CA THR A 499 -46.05 -5.29 -5.43
C THR A 499 -45.98 -6.69 -4.87
N MET A 500 -44.83 -7.09 -4.34
CA MET A 500 -44.66 -8.37 -3.65
C MET A 500 -45.40 -8.33 -2.31
N LYS A 501 -46.12 -9.41 -1.98
CA LYS A 501 -46.80 -9.51 -0.68
C LYS A 501 -45.83 -9.84 0.45
N ASP A 502 -46.21 -9.54 1.68
CA ASP A 502 -45.56 -10.08 2.87
C ASP A 502 -45.95 -11.54 3.08
N PHE A 503 -45.04 -12.34 3.61
CA PHE A 503 -45.23 -13.76 3.86
C PHE A 503 -45.29 -14.06 5.37
N ASP A 504 -46.21 -14.95 5.75
CA ASP A 504 -46.33 -15.46 7.11
C ASP A 504 -45.29 -16.58 7.33
N VAL A 505 -44.46 -16.45 8.36
CA VAL A 505 -43.44 -17.45 8.71
C VAL A 505 -44.05 -18.77 9.22
N SER A 506 -45.29 -18.74 9.69
CA SER A 506 -46.03 -19.92 10.18
C SER A 506 -46.66 -20.75 9.06
N GLU A 507 -46.71 -20.21 7.84
CA GLU A 507 -47.24 -20.89 6.67
C GLU A 507 -46.10 -21.22 5.68
N THR A 508 -46.18 -22.41 5.08
CA THR A 508 -45.28 -22.80 3.99
C THR A 508 -46.06 -22.73 2.70
N GLU A 509 -45.73 -21.77 1.84
CA GLU A 509 -46.38 -21.58 0.54
C GLU A 509 -45.36 -21.27 -0.57
N GLY A 510 -45.72 -21.61 -1.81
CA GLY A 510 -44.95 -21.30 -3.01
C GLY A 510 -43.58 -21.96 -3.05
N TRP A 511 -42.52 -21.18 -3.33
CA TRP A 511 -41.15 -21.71 -3.38
C TRP A 511 -40.62 -22.16 -2.01
N ARG A 512 -41.20 -21.70 -0.90
CA ARG A 512 -40.81 -22.11 0.46
C ARG A 512 -41.19 -23.56 0.78
N GLU A 513 -41.99 -24.21 -0.08
CA GLU A 513 -42.19 -25.67 -0.03
C GLU A 513 -40.95 -26.47 -0.48
N TYR A 514 -39.97 -25.81 -1.10
CA TYR A 514 -38.77 -26.43 -1.67
C TYR A 514 -37.46 -25.78 -1.16
N PRO A 515 -37.26 -25.64 0.16
CA PRO A 515 -36.16 -24.83 0.71
C PRO A 515 -34.76 -25.31 0.32
N ASP A 516 -34.56 -26.62 0.25
CA ASP A 516 -33.28 -27.23 -0.15
C ASP A 516 -33.06 -27.23 -1.68
N LEU A 517 -34.09 -26.88 -2.46
CA LEU A 517 -33.99 -26.80 -3.92
C LEU A 517 -33.60 -25.40 -4.37
N VAL A 518 -34.07 -24.33 -3.72
CA VAL A 518 -33.86 -22.96 -4.19
C VAL A 518 -32.40 -22.53 -3.97
N THR A 519 -31.63 -22.50 -5.06
CA THR A 519 -30.21 -22.13 -5.05
C THR A 519 -29.94 -20.75 -5.65
N SER A 520 -30.84 -20.28 -6.52
CA SER A 520 -30.72 -19.00 -7.21
C SER A 520 -32.06 -18.26 -7.28
N LEU A 521 -32.05 -16.98 -6.92
CA LEU A 521 -33.17 -16.05 -7.06
C LEU A 521 -32.86 -15.02 -8.14
N ILE A 522 -33.75 -14.89 -9.12
CA ILE A 522 -33.67 -13.86 -10.18
C ILE A 522 -34.98 -13.08 -10.18
N ILE A 523 -34.92 -11.81 -9.82
CA ILE A 523 -36.06 -10.90 -9.90
C ILE A 523 -35.89 -10.05 -11.16
N GLU A 524 -36.64 -10.38 -12.22
CA GLU A 524 -36.71 -9.60 -13.46
C GLU A 524 -37.84 -8.55 -13.43
N ALA A 525 -38.72 -8.68 -12.43
CA ALA A 525 -39.88 -7.82 -12.27
C ALA A 525 -39.49 -6.41 -11.85
N GLU A 526 -40.19 -5.41 -12.38
CA GLU A 526 -40.14 -4.05 -11.84
C GLU A 526 -40.98 -4.00 -10.55
N ILE A 527 -40.33 -4.23 -9.41
CA ILE A 527 -40.95 -4.20 -8.08
C ILE A 527 -40.42 -3.04 -7.25
N PRO A 528 -41.27 -2.38 -6.44
CA PRO A 528 -40.83 -1.33 -5.53
C PRO A 528 -40.04 -1.89 -4.34
N GLY A 529 -40.27 -3.15 -3.97
CA GLY A 529 -39.62 -3.79 -2.83
C GLY A 529 -39.89 -5.29 -2.69
N ILE A 530 -39.07 -5.95 -1.88
CA ILE A 530 -39.25 -7.34 -1.44
C ILE A 530 -40.12 -7.35 -0.18
N GLY A 531 -41.16 -8.19 -0.18
CA GLY A 531 -42.05 -8.34 0.97
C GLY A 531 -41.37 -8.99 2.18
N ALA A 532 -41.95 -8.77 3.36
CA ALA A 532 -41.44 -9.35 4.60
C ALA A 532 -41.44 -10.89 4.55
N ASN A 533 -40.37 -11.50 5.07
CA ASN A 533 -40.14 -12.94 5.14
C ASN A 533 -40.22 -13.71 3.79
N ALA A 534 -40.15 -13.03 2.64
CA ALA A 534 -40.38 -13.64 1.33
C ALA A 534 -39.46 -14.84 1.02
N PHE A 535 -38.22 -14.79 1.48
CA PHE A 535 -37.20 -15.81 1.27
C PHE A 535 -36.66 -16.35 2.59
N ASP A 536 -37.41 -16.23 3.70
CA ASP A 536 -36.99 -16.75 5.00
C ASP A 536 -36.80 -18.28 4.96
N GLY A 537 -35.64 -18.73 5.45
CA GLY A 537 -35.31 -20.14 5.63
C GLY A 537 -34.93 -20.89 4.36
N LEU A 538 -34.26 -20.24 3.40
CA LEU A 538 -33.70 -20.88 2.20
C LEU A 538 -32.19 -21.12 2.35
N PRO A 539 -31.75 -22.25 2.95
CA PRO A 539 -30.36 -22.46 3.35
C PRO A 539 -29.38 -22.57 2.17
N GLU A 540 -29.85 -23.07 1.03
CA GLU A 540 -29.05 -23.29 -0.20
C GLU A 540 -29.06 -22.08 -1.14
N LEU A 541 -29.83 -21.01 -0.83
CA LEU A 541 -29.91 -19.82 -1.67
C LEU A 541 -28.57 -19.08 -1.63
N GLY A 542 -27.81 -19.15 -2.72
CA GLY A 542 -26.50 -18.50 -2.84
C GLY A 542 -26.48 -17.32 -3.80
N THR A 543 -27.13 -17.46 -4.96
CA THR A 543 -27.15 -16.41 -5.98
C THR A 543 -28.44 -15.59 -5.87
N VAL A 544 -28.33 -14.27 -5.74
CA VAL A 544 -29.48 -13.37 -5.66
C VAL A 544 -29.28 -12.20 -6.64
N VAL A 545 -30.18 -12.07 -7.61
CA VAL A 545 -30.23 -10.97 -8.58
C VAL A 545 -31.49 -10.15 -8.33
N ILE A 546 -31.31 -8.87 -8.00
CA ILE A 546 -32.36 -7.91 -7.66
C ILE A 546 -32.33 -6.78 -8.70
N PRO A 547 -33.49 -6.26 -9.15
CA PRO A 547 -33.53 -5.18 -10.14
C PRO A 547 -33.10 -3.84 -9.54
N ASP A 548 -32.46 -3.01 -10.36
CA ASP A 548 -32.00 -1.66 -9.97
C ASP A 548 -33.11 -0.72 -9.50
N THR A 549 -34.38 -1.01 -9.84
CA THR A 549 -35.55 -0.21 -9.44
C THR A 549 -36.01 -0.45 -8.01
N LEU A 550 -35.45 -1.45 -7.33
CA LEU A 550 -35.92 -1.88 -6.01
C LEU A 550 -35.51 -0.88 -4.92
N THR A 551 -36.49 -0.39 -4.17
CA THR A 551 -36.30 0.67 -3.17
C THR A 551 -36.33 0.17 -1.73
N CYS A 552 -36.90 -1.01 -1.44
CA CYS A 552 -36.90 -1.55 -0.09
C CYS A 552 -36.81 -3.08 -0.01
N ILE A 553 -36.17 -3.57 1.05
CA ILE A 553 -36.16 -4.99 1.45
C ILE A 553 -36.91 -5.09 2.77
N GLY A 554 -38.00 -5.88 2.80
CA GLY A 554 -38.86 -6.03 3.97
C GLY A 554 -38.24 -6.77 5.15
N ASP A 555 -38.94 -6.73 6.27
CA ASP A 555 -38.51 -7.39 7.52
C ASP A 555 -38.34 -8.90 7.33
N GLY A 556 -37.23 -9.46 7.79
CA GLY A 556 -36.94 -10.89 7.70
C GLY A 556 -36.84 -11.45 6.28
N ALA A 557 -36.79 -10.61 5.23
CA ALA A 557 -36.91 -11.04 3.84
C ALA A 557 -35.97 -12.18 3.43
N PHE A 558 -34.73 -12.19 3.91
CA PHE A 558 -33.70 -13.21 3.65
C PHE A 558 -33.20 -13.87 4.95
N ARG A 559 -34.02 -13.88 6.00
CA ARG A 559 -33.63 -14.47 7.28
C ARG A 559 -33.25 -15.95 7.10
N TYR A 560 -32.20 -16.38 7.80
CA TYR A 560 -31.65 -17.74 7.75
C TYR A 560 -31.28 -18.27 6.34
N CYS A 561 -31.01 -17.37 5.39
CA CYS A 561 -30.44 -17.74 4.09
C CYS A 561 -28.91 -17.90 4.20
N SER A 562 -28.47 -19.02 4.75
CA SER A 562 -27.04 -19.27 5.07
C SER A 562 -26.13 -19.35 3.84
N GLY A 563 -26.67 -19.71 2.66
CA GLY A 563 -25.93 -19.81 1.41
C GLY A 563 -25.54 -18.46 0.79
N ILE A 564 -26.21 -17.36 1.17
CA ILE A 564 -25.93 -16.04 0.61
C ILE A 564 -24.56 -15.59 1.11
N SER A 565 -23.61 -15.49 0.18
CA SER A 565 -22.25 -15.04 0.46
C SER A 565 -21.99 -13.58 0.08
N ARG A 566 -22.69 -13.12 -0.95
CA ARG A 566 -22.66 -11.74 -1.44
C ARG A 566 -24.01 -11.42 -2.06
N ILE A 567 -24.44 -10.18 -1.91
CA ILE A 567 -25.60 -9.63 -2.60
C ILE A 567 -25.20 -8.27 -3.17
N GLU A 568 -25.50 -8.02 -4.43
CA GLU A 568 -25.32 -6.71 -5.05
C GLU A 568 -26.60 -5.91 -4.78
N PHE A 569 -26.52 -4.94 -3.87
CA PHE A 569 -27.66 -4.11 -3.55
C PHE A 569 -27.89 -3.06 -4.65
N PRO A 570 -29.14 -2.85 -5.09
CA PRO A 570 -29.45 -1.90 -6.15
C PRO A 570 -29.24 -0.47 -5.69
N SER A 571 -28.76 0.39 -6.60
CA SER A 571 -28.44 1.80 -6.29
C SER A 571 -29.64 2.62 -5.79
N ALA A 572 -30.87 2.24 -6.15
CA ALA A 572 -32.10 2.89 -5.71
C ALA A 572 -32.61 2.43 -4.33
N LEU A 573 -31.93 1.47 -3.68
CA LEU A 573 -32.36 0.93 -2.40
C LEU A 573 -32.29 2.00 -1.30
N GLU A 574 -33.43 2.28 -0.67
CA GLU A 574 -33.56 3.28 0.39
C GLU A 574 -33.64 2.64 1.78
N SER A 575 -34.13 1.40 1.92
CA SER A 575 -34.30 0.78 3.25
C SER A 575 -34.11 -0.73 3.28
N ILE A 576 -33.44 -1.22 4.33
CA ILE A 576 -33.36 -2.65 4.71
C ILE A 576 -34.13 -2.86 6.02
N GLY A 577 -35.06 -3.80 6.03
CA GLY A 577 -35.97 -4.07 7.14
C GLY A 577 -35.33 -4.78 8.34
N LYS A 578 -36.12 -4.92 9.41
CA LYS A 578 -35.74 -5.61 10.66
C LYS A 578 -35.40 -7.07 10.40
N GLU A 579 -34.26 -7.52 10.92
CA GLU A 579 -33.77 -8.90 10.77
C GLU A 579 -33.72 -9.43 9.32
N ALA A 580 -33.63 -8.54 8.31
CA ALA A 580 -33.74 -8.90 6.90
C ALA A 580 -32.72 -9.96 6.45
N PHE A 581 -31.50 -9.94 6.98
CA PHE A 581 -30.39 -10.87 6.69
C PHE A 581 -29.88 -11.58 7.94
N LYS A 582 -30.74 -11.71 8.96
CA LYS A 582 -30.36 -12.37 10.22
C LYS A 582 -30.03 -13.84 9.96
N GLY A 583 -28.87 -14.30 10.45
CA GLY A 583 -28.42 -15.68 10.28
C GLY A 583 -27.89 -16.02 8.88
N CYS A 584 -27.63 -15.03 8.02
CA CYS A 584 -26.91 -15.21 6.76
C CYS A 584 -25.41 -15.45 7.02
N THR A 585 -25.07 -16.63 7.52
CA THR A 585 -23.71 -16.98 7.95
C THR A 585 -22.69 -17.06 6.81
N GLY A 586 -23.13 -17.12 5.56
CA GLY A 586 -22.25 -17.04 4.39
C GLY A 586 -21.78 -15.63 4.06
N MET A 587 -22.45 -14.59 4.56
CA MET A 587 -22.24 -13.20 4.15
C MET A 587 -21.03 -12.61 4.85
N TYR A 588 -19.90 -12.47 4.14
CA TYR A 588 -18.65 -11.89 4.67
C TYR A 588 -18.44 -10.42 4.25
N TYR A 589 -18.88 -10.09 3.04
CA TYR A 589 -18.73 -8.78 2.43
C TYR A 589 -20.08 -8.06 2.41
N LEU A 590 -20.08 -6.81 2.84
CA LEU A 590 -21.27 -5.96 2.86
C LEU A 590 -20.96 -4.64 2.14
N ASP A 591 -21.51 -4.47 0.95
CA ASP A 591 -21.38 -3.27 0.12
C ASP A 591 -22.75 -2.58 0.04
N LEU A 592 -22.92 -1.45 0.73
CA LEU A 592 -24.21 -0.77 0.87
C LEU A 592 -24.32 0.39 -0.13
N PRO A 593 -25.47 0.57 -0.80
CA PRO A 593 -25.61 1.60 -1.84
C PRO A 593 -25.73 3.01 -1.24
N GLU A 594 -25.15 4.01 -1.90
CA GLU A 594 -25.12 5.41 -1.44
C GLU A 594 -26.50 6.00 -1.08
N GLY A 595 -27.56 5.56 -1.77
CA GLY A 595 -28.93 6.02 -1.57
C GLY A 595 -29.64 5.47 -0.33
N LEU A 596 -29.02 4.54 0.41
CA LEU A 596 -29.64 3.89 1.57
C LEU A 596 -29.83 4.88 2.72
N LYS A 597 -31.04 4.89 3.29
CA LYS A 597 -31.47 5.81 4.36
C LYS A 597 -31.64 5.13 5.71
N SER A 598 -32.01 3.85 5.73
CA SER A 598 -32.31 3.14 6.98
C SER A 598 -31.96 1.66 6.96
N ILE A 599 -31.41 1.17 8.06
CA ILE A 599 -31.14 -0.25 8.34
C ILE A 599 -31.90 -0.64 9.61
N GLY A 600 -32.74 -1.66 9.50
CA GLY A 600 -33.59 -2.13 10.59
C GLY A 600 -32.80 -2.81 11.73
N GLU A 601 -33.45 -2.90 12.88
CA GLU A 601 -32.96 -3.63 14.06
C GLU A 601 -32.56 -5.06 13.70
N GLY A 602 -31.37 -5.50 14.10
CA GLY A 602 -30.93 -6.87 13.85
C GLY A 602 -30.77 -7.27 12.39
N ALA A 603 -30.74 -6.32 11.44
CA ALA A 603 -30.75 -6.61 10.01
C ALA A 603 -29.68 -7.63 9.58
N PHE A 604 -28.46 -7.56 10.14
CA PHE A 604 -27.35 -8.48 9.83
C PHE A 604 -26.95 -9.35 11.01
N ARG A 605 -27.84 -9.52 12.01
CA ARG A 605 -27.54 -10.26 13.24
C ARG A 605 -27.13 -11.70 12.93
N GLY A 606 -25.99 -12.15 13.48
CA GLY A 606 -25.48 -13.51 13.30
C GLY A 606 -25.01 -13.83 11.88
N SER A 607 -24.75 -12.79 11.07
CA SER A 607 -24.02 -12.94 9.80
C SER A 607 -22.51 -13.05 10.05
N SER A 608 -21.74 -13.28 8.99
CA SER A 608 -20.26 -13.35 9.07
C SER A 608 -19.59 -12.07 8.58
N VAL A 609 -20.31 -10.94 8.57
CA VAL A 609 -19.80 -9.66 8.09
C VAL A 609 -18.58 -9.25 8.93
N VAL A 610 -17.49 -8.90 8.25
CA VAL A 610 -16.23 -8.53 8.89
C VAL A 610 -16.10 -7.01 9.03
N SER A 611 -16.63 -6.27 8.06
CA SER A 611 -16.63 -4.80 8.06
C SER A 611 -17.87 -4.26 7.38
N ALA A 612 -18.28 -3.06 7.77
CA ALA A 612 -19.38 -2.34 7.12
C ALA A 612 -19.01 -0.87 6.90
N GLU A 613 -19.18 -0.40 5.67
CA GLU A 613 -19.09 1.01 5.31
C GLU A 613 -20.50 1.54 5.11
N LEU A 614 -20.96 2.42 5.99
CA LEU A 614 -22.30 2.98 5.89
C LEU A 614 -22.33 4.15 4.91
N PRO A 615 -23.37 4.29 4.09
CA PRO A 615 -23.53 5.46 3.25
C PRO A 615 -24.00 6.67 4.07
N ALA A 616 -23.72 7.88 3.59
CA ALA A 616 -23.99 9.13 4.30
C ALA A 616 -25.48 9.36 4.64
N GLY A 617 -26.39 8.74 3.89
CA GLY A 617 -27.83 8.81 4.13
C GLY A 617 -28.32 8.02 5.35
N VAL A 618 -27.51 7.11 5.91
CA VAL A 618 -27.89 6.32 7.10
C VAL A 618 -27.66 7.14 8.36
N GLU A 619 -28.75 7.66 8.91
CA GLU A 619 -28.72 8.49 10.12
C GLU A 619 -28.56 7.68 11.42
N LYS A 620 -28.74 6.36 11.37
CA LYS A 620 -28.81 5.53 12.58
C LYS A 620 -28.41 4.08 12.36
N VAL A 621 -27.60 3.54 13.27
CA VAL A 621 -27.33 2.11 13.42
C VAL A 621 -28.18 1.59 14.59
N CYS A 622 -29.16 0.76 14.28
CA CYS A 622 -30.10 0.25 15.27
C CYS A 622 -29.46 -0.78 16.21
N SER A 623 -30.07 -0.98 17.38
CA SER A 623 -29.70 -2.05 18.31
C SER A 623 -29.62 -3.42 17.60
N GLY A 624 -28.55 -4.15 17.88
CA GLY A 624 -28.34 -5.51 17.39
C GLY A 624 -28.07 -5.65 15.89
N THR A 625 -27.94 -4.56 15.11
CA THR A 625 -27.70 -4.64 13.65
C THR A 625 -26.56 -5.60 13.28
N PHE A 626 -25.46 -5.60 14.04
CA PHE A 626 -24.31 -6.51 13.87
C PHE A 626 -24.11 -7.45 15.07
N ALA A 627 -25.13 -7.64 15.92
CA ALA A 627 -25.02 -8.58 17.04
C ALA A 627 -24.73 -10.00 16.56
N ASP A 628 -24.00 -10.78 17.36
CA ASP A 628 -23.59 -12.16 17.04
C ASP A 628 -22.69 -12.30 15.79
N CYS A 629 -22.19 -11.21 15.19
CA CYS A 629 -21.23 -11.22 14.08
C CYS A 629 -19.80 -11.43 14.61
N LYS A 630 -19.41 -12.68 14.83
CA LYS A 630 -18.19 -13.07 15.57
C LYS A 630 -16.86 -12.56 15.00
N HIS A 631 -16.84 -12.10 13.76
CA HIS A 631 -15.66 -11.61 13.05
C HIS A 631 -15.77 -10.13 12.67
N PHE A 632 -16.73 -9.39 13.22
CA PHE A 632 -16.89 -7.98 12.94
C PHE A 632 -15.73 -7.18 13.56
N LEU A 633 -15.01 -6.43 12.74
CA LEU A 633 -13.79 -5.69 13.10
C LEU A 633 -13.92 -4.19 12.87
N ARG A 634 -14.74 -3.74 11.92
CA ARG A 634 -14.76 -2.33 11.50
C ARG A 634 -16.15 -1.84 11.10
N LEU A 635 -16.49 -0.64 11.56
CA LEU A 635 -17.65 0.12 11.12
C LEU A 635 -17.22 1.53 10.71
N GLU A 636 -17.53 1.93 9.49
CA GLU A 636 -17.30 3.29 8.99
C GLU A 636 -18.61 4.05 8.85
N THR A 637 -18.65 5.26 9.41
CA THR A 637 -19.81 6.14 9.39
C THR A 637 -19.40 7.52 8.88
N PRO A 638 -19.61 7.84 7.59
CA PRO A 638 -19.17 9.12 7.01
C PRO A 638 -20.03 10.30 7.48
N SER A 639 -21.26 10.06 7.93
CA SER A 639 -22.13 11.11 8.48
C SER A 639 -21.77 11.40 9.94
N PRO A 640 -21.46 12.66 10.31
CA PRO A 640 -21.18 13.03 11.70
C PRO A 640 -22.40 12.88 12.62
N ASP A 641 -23.60 12.95 12.04
CA ASP A 641 -24.87 12.86 12.76
C ASP A 641 -25.35 11.40 12.93
N CYS A 642 -24.63 10.41 12.38
CA CYS A 642 -25.02 9.01 12.46
C CYS A 642 -25.00 8.51 13.92
N VAL A 643 -26.18 8.19 14.45
CA VAL A 643 -26.34 7.71 15.83
C VAL A 643 -26.20 6.19 15.88
N ILE A 644 -25.24 5.70 16.66
CA ILE A 644 -25.12 4.28 16.97
C ILE A 644 -25.86 4.02 18.29
N GLU A 645 -26.87 3.14 18.27
CA GLU A 645 -27.61 2.77 19.49
C GLU A 645 -26.82 1.79 20.36
N ASP A 646 -27.07 1.85 21.67
CA ASP A 646 -26.59 0.86 22.63
C ASP A 646 -26.94 -0.56 22.18
N GLY A 647 -25.94 -1.45 22.19
CA GLY A 647 -26.10 -2.84 21.76
C GLY A 647 -26.09 -3.06 20.24
N ALA A 648 -25.85 -2.02 19.43
CA ALA A 648 -25.55 -2.18 17.99
C ALA A 648 -24.27 -2.99 17.77
N ILE A 649 -23.28 -2.76 18.64
CA ILE A 649 -22.01 -3.49 18.72
C ILE A 649 -21.97 -4.13 20.12
N PRO A 650 -21.89 -5.47 20.24
CA PRO A 650 -21.80 -6.15 21.53
C PRO A 650 -20.64 -5.67 22.42
N GLU A 651 -20.83 -5.64 23.73
CA GLU A 651 -19.83 -5.16 24.71
C GLU A 651 -18.54 -5.99 24.69
N GLU A 652 -18.63 -7.26 24.29
CA GLU A 652 -17.47 -8.14 24.10
C GLU A 652 -16.59 -7.78 22.89
N TYR A 653 -17.03 -6.87 22.01
CA TYR A 653 -16.33 -6.51 20.77
C TYR A 653 -15.46 -5.25 20.92
N ARG A 654 -14.68 -5.16 22.00
CA ARG A 654 -13.83 -3.98 22.31
C ARG A 654 -12.75 -3.68 21.25
N ALA A 655 -12.41 -4.66 20.40
CA ALA A 655 -11.46 -4.50 19.32
C ALA A 655 -12.08 -3.90 18.03
N VAL A 656 -13.40 -3.71 17.99
CA VAL A 656 -14.05 -3.09 16.82
C VAL A 656 -13.60 -1.64 16.68
N MET A 657 -13.23 -1.29 15.46
CA MET A 657 -12.78 0.03 15.07
C MET A 657 -13.92 0.83 14.44
N ILE A 658 -14.20 2.00 15.00
CA ILE A 658 -15.15 2.98 14.47
C ILE A 658 -14.36 4.04 13.69
N ALA A 659 -14.59 4.13 12.38
CA ALA A 659 -14.04 5.19 11.54
C ALA A 659 -15.12 6.25 11.27
N ALA A 660 -14.92 7.48 11.73
CA ALA A 660 -15.90 8.56 11.54
C ALA A 660 -15.23 9.95 11.65
N PRO A 661 -15.92 11.05 11.29
CA PRO A 661 -15.47 12.40 11.64
C PRO A 661 -15.25 12.55 13.15
N VAL A 662 -14.30 13.38 13.58
CA VAL A 662 -13.94 13.55 15.00
C VAL A 662 -15.10 14.10 15.81
N GLU A 663 -15.80 15.10 15.26
CA GLU A 663 -16.98 15.71 15.88
C GLU A 663 -18.25 14.97 15.47
N SER A 664 -18.33 13.67 15.80
CA SER A 664 -19.46 12.81 15.43
C SER A 664 -20.13 12.12 16.62
N ALA A 665 -21.40 11.76 16.43
CA ALA A 665 -22.12 10.89 17.36
C ALA A 665 -21.48 9.49 17.46
N ALA A 666 -20.90 8.98 16.37
CA ALA A 666 -20.16 7.73 16.34
C ALA A 666 -18.88 7.77 17.20
N LYS A 667 -18.13 8.89 17.17
CA LYS A 667 -16.99 9.10 18.08
C LYS A 667 -17.42 9.05 19.54
N LYS A 668 -18.50 9.75 19.88
CA LYS A 668 -19.05 9.75 21.24
C LYS A 668 -19.43 8.33 21.69
N TYR A 669 -20.10 7.58 20.83
CA TYR A 669 -20.45 6.19 21.10
C TYR A 669 -19.20 5.31 21.34
N ALA A 670 -18.15 5.48 20.52
CA ALA A 670 -16.90 4.76 20.68
C ALA A 670 -16.24 5.05 22.05
N ASP A 671 -16.22 6.30 22.48
CA ASP A 671 -15.65 6.71 23.78
C ASP A 671 -16.44 6.14 24.96
N GLU A 672 -17.78 6.24 24.92
CA GLU A 672 -18.67 5.75 25.99
C GLU A 672 -18.58 4.23 26.16
N ASN A 673 -18.40 3.49 25.06
CA ASN A 673 -18.30 2.04 25.05
C ASN A 673 -16.86 1.50 25.09
N GLY A 674 -15.84 2.38 25.08
CA GLY A 674 -14.44 1.99 25.10
C GLY A 674 -13.96 1.22 23.86
N LEU A 675 -14.53 1.54 22.70
CA LEU A 675 -14.13 1.00 21.40
C LEU A 675 -12.91 1.75 20.85
N LEU A 676 -12.29 1.19 19.81
CA LEU A 676 -11.29 1.91 19.04
C LEU A 676 -11.96 2.93 18.11
N PHE A 677 -11.34 4.09 17.98
CA PHE A 677 -11.76 5.12 17.05
C PHE A 677 -10.62 5.52 16.11
N VAL A 678 -10.92 5.70 14.83
CA VAL A 678 -10.03 6.25 13.81
C VAL A 678 -10.69 7.48 13.18
N SER A 679 -9.93 8.57 13.06
CA SER A 679 -10.40 9.80 12.43
C SER A 679 -10.49 9.64 10.92
N ALA A 680 -11.70 9.79 10.37
CA ALA A 680 -11.91 9.91 8.93
C ALA A 680 -11.49 11.30 8.38
N ASP A 681 -11.31 12.29 9.25
CA ASP A 681 -10.95 13.66 8.85
C ASP A 681 -9.44 13.77 8.55
N PRO A 682 -9.02 14.03 7.29
CA PRO A 682 -7.60 14.09 6.94
C PRO A 682 -6.88 15.28 7.60
N GLU A 683 -7.60 16.39 7.85
CA GLU A 683 -7.07 17.62 8.44
C GLU A 683 -7.04 17.62 9.98
N SER A 684 -7.68 16.63 10.62
CA SER A 684 -7.71 16.52 12.08
C SER A 684 -6.33 16.16 12.63
N GLU A 685 -5.92 16.76 13.74
CA GLU A 685 -4.71 16.37 14.46
C GLU A 685 -4.81 14.99 15.09
N LEU A 686 -6.03 14.53 15.42
CA LEU A 686 -6.28 13.20 15.97
C LEU A 686 -6.21 12.15 14.85
N ALA A 687 -5.37 11.14 15.00
CA ALA A 687 -5.32 9.98 14.11
C ALA A 687 -6.25 8.86 14.60
N CYS A 688 -6.07 8.43 15.85
CA CYS A 688 -6.90 7.40 16.48
C CYS A 688 -6.92 7.54 18.01
N SER A 689 -7.87 6.90 18.67
CA SER A 689 -8.02 6.92 20.13
C SER A 689 -8.71 5.67 20.67
N GLY A 690 -8.61 5.44 21.97
CA GLY A 690 -9.32 4.37 22.66
C GLY A 690 -9.01 4.30 24.15
N LYS A 691 -9.24 3.12 24.74
CA LYS A 691 -8.83 2.79 26.11
C LYS A 691 -7.62 1.89 26.15
N ALA A 692 -6.78 2.06 27.18
CA ALA A 692 -5.61 1.22 27.44
C ALA A 692 -5.63 0.58 28.84
N GLY A 693 -6.70 0.84 29.61
CA GLY A 693 -6.95 0.36 30.96
C GLY A 693 -8.39 0.69 31.36
N ASP A 694 -8.83 0.26 32.55
CA ASP A 694 -10.21 0.48 33.02
C ASP A 694 -10.57 1.97 33.07
N ASN A 695 -9.62 2.80 33.51
CA ASN A 695 -9.75 4.27 33.62
C ASN A 695 -8.65 5.01 32.84
N ILE A 696 -8.07 4.39 31.83
CA ILE A 696 -6.99 4.98 31.02
C ILE A 696 -7.47 5.15 29.59
N THR A 697 -7.38 6.37 29.09
CA THR A 697 -7.66 6.73 27.70
C THR A 697 -6.38 7.17 26.99
N TRP A 698 -6.32 6.90 25.70
CA TRP A 698 -5.18 7.31 24.87
C TRP A 698 -5.65 7.96 23.56
N LYS A 699 -4.78 8.83 23.03
CA LYS A 699 -4.94 9.46 21.72
C LYS A 699 -3.61 9.43 20.99
N LEU A 700 -3.63 9.01 19.73
CA LEU A 700 -2.49 9.13 18.84
C LEU A 700 -2.73 10.30 17.89
N LEU A 701 -1.82 11.26 17.91
CA LEU A 701 -1.85 12.43 17.04
C LEU A 701 -1.12 12.15 15.73
N ARG A 702 -1.50 12.85 14.65
CA ARG A 702 -0.90 12.69 13.30
C ARG A 702 0.60 12.98 13.24
N ASN A 703 1.12 13.77 14.19
CA ASN A 703 2.56 14.02 14.35
C ASN A 703 3.32 12.85 15.03
N GLY A 704 2.63 11.77 15.39
CA GLY A 704 3.22 10.58 16.02
C GLY A 704 3.34 10.65 17.55
N VAL A 705 2.76 11.67 18.19
CA VAL A 705 2.68 11.77 19.66
C VAL A 705 1.53 10.93 20.18
N LEU A 706 1.81 10.01 21.10
CA LEU A 706 0.84 9.21 21.82
C LEU A 706 0.58 9.82 23.20
N GLU A 707 -0.59 10.41 23.39
CA GLU A 707 -1.04 10.97 24.68
C GLU A 707 -1.77 9.89 25.48
N ILE A 708 -1.35 9.65 26.72
CA ILE A 708 -1.98 8.71 27.66
C ILE A 708 -2.40 9.46 28.92
N THR A 709 -3.68 9.33 29.28
CA THR A 709 -4.31 10.05 30.39
C THR A 709 -5.17 9.10 31.23
N GLY A 710 -5.41 9.47 32.48
CA GLY A 710 -6.22 8.68 33.41
C GLY A 710 -5.40 8.14 34.57
N ASN A 711 -5.91 7.11 35.25
CA ASN A 711 -5.29 6.57 36.45
C ASN A 711 -5.40 5.04 36.53
N GLY A 712 -4.36 4.39 37.04
CA GLY A 712 -4.30 2.94 37.22
C GLY A 712 -3.35 2.23 36.25
N ASP A 713 -3.72 1.01 35.86
CA ASP A 713 -2.82 0.10 35.14
C ASP A 713 -3.10 0.05 33.64
N ILE A 714 -2.06 0.24 32.83
CA ILE A 714 -2.10 -0.11 31.40
C ILE A 714 -2.15 -1.64 31.30
N TYR A 715 -3.05 -2.14 30.45
CA TYR A 715 -3.27 -3.58 30.26
C TYR A 715 -2.04 -4.31 29.68
N ASP A 716 -1.99 -5.61 29.93
CA ASP A 716 -1.04 -6.53 29.30
C ASP A 716 -1.52 -6.92 27.88
N TRP A 717 -0.61 -6.95 26.91
CA TRP A 717 -0.93 -7.23 25.49
C TRP A 717 -0.25 -8.51 24.97
N ASP A 718 -0.04 -9.46 25.87
CA ASP A 718 0.65 -10.73 25.64
C ASP A 718 -0.28 -11.86 25.14
N ASN A 719 0.32 -13.03 24.91
CA ASN A 719 -0.26 -14.15 24.17
C ASN A 719 -1.24 -15.04 24.98
N GLU A 720 -1.51 -14.74 26.26
CA GLU A 720 -2.23 -15.66 27.17
C GLU A 720 -3.46 -15.06 27.88
N ALA A 721 -3.91 -13.85 27.55
CA ALA A 721 -5.18 -13.34 28.06
C ALA A 721 -6.37 -14.10 27.46
N GLU A 722 -6.78 -15.20 28.14
CA GLU A 722 -7.96 -16.01 27.84
C GLU A 722 -9.19 -15.14 27.47
N GLY A 723 -9.48 -15.11 26.17
CA GLY A 723 -10.80 -14.79 25.64
C GLY A 723 -11.27 -13.33 25.67
N ARG A 724 -10.39 -12.31 25.76
CA ARG A 724 -10.86 -10.91 25.80
C ARG A 724 -10.36 -9.92 24.75
N TYR A 725 -9.34 -10.20 23.95
CA TYR A 725 -8.87 -9.24 22.93
C TYR A 725 -8.33 -9.94 21.67
N TYR A 726 -9.06 -9.86 20.55
CA TYR A 726 -8.63 -10.35 19.24
C TYR A 726 -7.69 -9.33 18.52
N MET A 727 -6.75 -8.71 19.24
CA MET A 727 -5.87 -7.65 18.71
C MET A 727 -4.49 -8.14 18.24
N GLY A 728 -4.32 -9.46 18.04
CA GLY A 728 -3.15 -9.99 17.32
C GLY A 728 -1.77 -9.70 17.91
N ARG A 729 -1.65 -9.64 19.26
CA ARG A 729 -0.40 -9.30 20.00
C ARG A 729 0.07 -7.86 19.85
N LEU A 730 -0.83 -6.93 19.53
CA LEU A 730 -0.52 -5.52 19.37
C LEU A 730 -1.25 -4.68 20.42
N SER A 731 -0.57 -3.65 20.90
CA SER A 731 -1.21 -2.58 21.65
C SER A 731 -2.23 -1.85 20.76
N PRO A 732 -3.24 -1.18 21.35
CA PRO A 732 -4.32 -0.53 20.60
C PRO A 732 -3.86 0.44 19.50
N TRP A 733 -2.81 1.22 19.75
CA TRP A 733 -2.26 2.17 18.79
C TRP A 733 -1.50 1.48 17.64
N ASN A 734 -0.77 0.40 17.91
CA ASN A 734 -0.13 -0.40 16.86
C ASN A 734 -1.15 -1.18 16.04
N TYR A 735 -2.20 -1.68 16.68
CA TYR A 735 -3.31 -2.34 16.00
C TYR A 735 -4.01 -1.39 15.01
N CYS A 736 -4.25 -0.14 15.40
CA CYS A 736 -4.79 0.88 14.49
C CYS A 736 -3.88 1.11 13.28
N ARG A 737 -2.56 1.08 13.46
CA ARG A 737 -1.59 1.23 12.36
C ARG A 737 -1.63 0.08 11.38
N GLU A 738 -1.66 -1.16 11.87
CA GLU A 738 -1.75 -2.35 11.01
C GLU A 738 -3.08 -2.40 10.26
N MET A 739 -4.20 -2.12 10.94
CA MET A 739 -5.54 -2.16 10.34
C MET A 739 -5.78 -1.04 9.32
N GLU A 740 -5.13 0.11 9.50
CA GLU A 740 -5.18 1.23 8.55
C GLU A 740 -4.05 1.17 7.51
N PHE A 741 -3.38 0.02 7.36
CA PHE A 741 -2.29 -0.21 6.40
C PHE A 741 -1.20 0.89 6.45
N GLY A 742 -0.89 1.38 7.65
CA GLY A 742 0.10 2.43 7.89
C GLY A 742 -0.38 3.86 7.64
N ARG A 743 -1.68 4.09 7.40
CA ARG A 743 -2.24 5.46 7.28
C ARG A 743 -2.27 6.23 8.61
N THR A 744 -2.30 5.52 9.75
CA THR A 744 -2.04 6.14 11.05
C THR A 744 -0.52 6.15 11.34
N PRO A 745 0.00 7.20 11.99
CA PRO A 745 1.44 7.36 12.16
C PRO A 745 2.04 6.31 13.10
N ALA A 746 3.33 6.07 12.99
CA ALA A 746 4.07 5.36 14.02
C ALA A 746 4.15 6.22 15.30
N VAL A 747 4.19 5.56 16.46
CA VAL A 747 4.45 6.24 17.74
C VAL A 747 5.92 6.65 17.79
N THR A 748 6.17 7.96 17.86
CA THR A 748 7.52 8.56 17.89
C THR A 748 7.80 9.37 19.16
N ALA A 749 6.77 9.67 19.94
CA ALA A 749 6.86 10.23 21.27
C ALA A 749 5.67 9.75 22.10
N VAL A 750 5.86 9.65 23.42
CA VAL A 750 4.80 9.26 24.36
C VAL A 750 4.71 10.32 25.45
N ASP A 751 3.53 10.89 25.64
CA ASP A 751 3.19 11.82 26.72
C ASP A 751 2.26 11.12 27.71
N ILE A 752 2.74 10.86 28.92
CA ILE A 752 1.97 10.24 30.00
C ILE A 752 1.66 11.30 31.05
N SER A 753 0.45 11.85 31.00
CA SER A 753 0.00 12.93 31.89
C SER A 753 -0.94 12.44 33.02
N GLY A 754 -1.13 11.13 33.14
CA GLY A 754 -1.97 10.49 34.15
C GLY A 754 -1.22 9.85 35.32
N ASP A 755 -1.95 9.53 36.40
CA ASP A 755 -1.46 8.78 37.56
C ASP A 755 -1.38 7.27 37.23
N ILE A 756 -0.51 6.92 36.29
CA ILE A 756 -0.31 5.54 35.83
C ILE A 756 0.53 4.80 36.86
N THR A 757 0.01 3.68 37.37
CA THR A 757 0.66 2.84 38.40
C THR A 757 1.42 1.66 37.81
N ARG A 758 1.02 1.19 36.62
CA ARG A 758 1.67 0.07 35.94
C ARG A 758 1.66 0.23 34.42
N ILE A 759 2.79 -0.06 33.80
CA ILE A 759 2.88 -0.32 32.35
C ILE A 759 2.81 -1.83 32.15
N GLY A 760 1.78 -2.32 31.46
CA GLY A 760 1.57 -3.75 31.22
C GLY A 760 2.55 -4.37 30.23
N GLU A 761 2.57 -5.69 30.16
CA GLU A 761 3.40 -6.47 29.25
C GLU A 761 3.15 -6.08 27.78
N GLN A 762 4.24 -5.92 27.00
CA GLN A 762 4.22 -5.54 25.58
C GLN A 762 3.49 -4.23 25.21
N SER A 763 3.18 -3.36 26.19
CA SER A 763 2.42 -2.12 25.95
C SER A 763 2.99 -1.23 24.84
N PHE A 764 4.29 -0.96 24.84
CA PHE A 764 4.98 -0.12 23.85
C PHE A 764 5.89 -0.95 22.93
N TYR A 765 5.59 -2.22 22.73
CA TYR A 765 6.36 -3.10 21.86
C TYR A 765 6.51 -2.50 20.44
N GLY A 766 7.75 -2.42 19.95
CA GLY A 766 8.07 -1.97 18.59
C GLY A 766 7.74 -0.50 18.28
N CYS A 767 7.58 0.35 19.29
CA CYS A 767 7.27 1.76 19.09
C CYS A 767 8.56 2.59 18.91
N ASP A 768 8.66 3.39 17.85
CA ASP A 768 9.89 4.08 17.40
C ASP A 768 10.13 5.42 18.13
N MET A 769 9.89 5.47 19.43
CA MET A 769 10.09 6.69 20.23
C MET A 769 11.56 6.95 20.55
N THR A 770 11.93 8.23 20.67
CA THR A 770 13.32 8.63 21.00
C THR A 770 13.55 8.88 22.49
N GLU A 771 12.52 9.39 23.17
CA GLU A 771 12.49 9.67 24.61
C GLU A 771 11.10 9.36 25.17
N VAL A 772 11.06 9.04 26.46
CA VAL A 772 9.82 8.79 27.23
C VAL A 772 10.01 9.33 28.62
N GLU A 773 9.10 10.21 29.06
CA GLU A 773 8.99 10.62 30.45
C GLU A 773 8.02 9.68 31.17
N LEU A 774 8.55 8.92 32.15
CA LEU A 774 7.73 8.03 32.97
C LEU A 774 7.19 8.79 34.19
N PRO A 775 5.89 8.66 34.53
CA PRO A 775 5.30 9.42 35.63
C PRO A 775 5.83 8.93 36.98
N GLU A 776 5.93 9.84 37.95
CA GLU A 776 6.38 9.50 39.32
C GLU A 776 5.44 8.49 40.00
N SER A 777 4.17 8.40 39.61
CA SER A 777 3.20 7.44 40.15
C SER A 777 3.49 5.98 39.75
N LEU A 778 4.40 5.74 38.80
CA LEU A 778 4.64 4.41 38.23
C LEU A 778 5.31 3.49 39.26
N GLU A 779 4.70 2.33 39.52
CA GLU A 779 5.17 1.33 40.48
C GLU A 779 5.82 0.11 39.81
N SER A 780 5.45 -0.22 38.56
CA SER A 780 6.03 -1.38 37.87
C SER A 780 5.97 -1.29 36.34
N ILE A 781 6.93 -1.94 35.69
CA ILE A 781 7.03 -2.07 34.23
C ILE A 781 6.99 -3.56 33.88
N GLY A 782 6.04 -3.96 33.05
CA GLY A 782 5.81 -5.34 32.62
C GLY A 782 6.91 -5.91 31.71
N SER A 783 6.83 -7.22 31.45
CA SER A 783 7.74 -7.89 30.53
C SER A 783 7.62 -7.30 29.12
N MET A 784 8.72 -7.24 28.37
CA MET A 784 8.75 -6.75 26.98
C MET A 784 8.08 -5.38 26.73
N ALA A 785 7.85 -4.56 27.76
CA ALA A 785 7.03 -3.35 27.68
C ALA A 785 7.51 -2.35 26.63
N PHE A 786 8.83 -2.17 26.49
CA PHE A 786 9.49 -1.31 25.50
C PHE A 786 10.40 -2.12 24.56
N ASN A 787 10.12 -3.42 24.38
CA ASN A 787 10.94 -4.27 23.52
C ASN A 787 10.86 -3.80 22.06
N TYR A 788 11.98 -3.85 21.32
CA TYR A 788 12.09 -3.35 19.94
C TYR A 788 11.82 -1.83 19.76
N CYS A 789 11.89 -1.02 20.82
CA CYS A 789 11.90 0.44 20.67
C CYS A 789 13.28 0.91 20.17
N HIS A 790 13.55 0.71 18.88
CA HIS A 790 14.90 0.83 18.31
C HIS A 790 15.49 2.24 18.43
N SER A 791 14.65 3.27 18.37
CA SER A 791 15.04 4.68 18.42
C SER A 791 15.23 5.23 19.84
N LEU A 792 14.88 4.46 20.89
CA LEU A 792 14.92 4.94 22.28
C LEU A 792 16.36 5.15 22.72
N LYS A 793 16.73 6.40 23.02
CA LYS A 793 18.13 6.76 23.34
C LYS A 793 18.46 6.72 24.82
N GLY A 794 17.50 7.11 25.65
CA GLY A 794 17.67 7.17 27.08
C GLY A 794 16.34 7.04 27.81
N ILE A 795 16.38 6.43 29.00
CA ILE A 795 15.20 6.37 29.88
C ILE A 795 15.59 6.44 31.35
N VAL A 796 14.77 7.17 32.12
CA VAL A 796 14.89 7.28 33.58
C VAL A 796 13.74 6.50 34.21
N ILE A 797 14.09 5.50 35.01
CA ILE A 797 13.15 4.69 35.79
C ILE A 797 12.94 5.37 37.15
N PRO A 798 11.71 5.88 37.45
CA PRO A 798 11.42 6.65 38.66
C PRO A 798 11.65 5.90 39.98
N GLU A 799 11.77 6.62 41.09
CA GLU A 799 12.03 6.06 42.44
C GLU A 799 10.91 5.12 42.94
N ASN A 800 9.69 5.28 42.44
CA ASN A 800 8.55 4.48 42.85
C ASN A 800 8.47 3.13 42.13
N VAL A 801 9.22 2.93 41.04
CA VAL A 801 9.22 1.67 40.29
C VAL A 801 9.92 0.58 41.11
N ARG A 802 9.12 -0.36 41.62
CA ARG A 802 9.55 -1.51 42.43
C ARG A 802 10.07 -2.64 41.57
N SER A 803 9.58 -2.82 40.34
CA SER A 803 9.98 -3.93 39.49
C SER A 803 9.97 -3.61 37.98
N VAL A 804 10.90 -4.25 37.26
CA VAL A 804 11.03 -4.22 35.80
C VAL A 804 11.05 -5.64 35.26
N GLY A 805 10.08 -5.96 34.40
CA GLY A 805 9.83 -7.29 33.86
C GLY A 805 10.85 -7.78 32.83
N LYS A 806 10.77 -9.07 32.51
CA LYS A 806 11.72 -9.74 31.61
C LYS A 806 11.67 -9.13 30.22
N GLY A 807 12.83 -8.75 29.67
CA GLY A 807 12.88 -8.19 28.31
C GLY A 807 12.32 -6.78 28.16
N ALA A 808 12.00 -6.08 29.25
CA ALA A 808 11.31 -4.78 29.21
C ALA A 808 11.97 -3.76 28.27
N PHE A 809 13.30 -3.73 28.19
CA PHE A 809 14.09 -2.87 27.30
C PHE A 809 14.99 -3.71 26.38
N GLY A 810 14.46 -4.80 25.83
CA GLY A 810 15.21 -5.64 24.90
C GLY A 810 15.22 -5.09 23.48
N GLU A 811 16.30 -5.31 22.73
CA GLU A 811 16.47 -4.87 21.34
C GLU A 811 16.29 -3.34 21.11
N CYS A 812 16.53 -2.51 22.13
CA CYS A 812 16.54 -1.05 22.01
C CYS A 812 17.90 -0.59 21.46
N ARG A 813 18.05 -0.59 20.13
CA ARG A 813 19.35 -0.49 19.42
C ARG A 813 20.11 0.81 19.67
N GLU A 814 19.39 1.92 19.82
CA GLU A 814 19.98 3.22 20.10
C GLU A 814 20.05 3.56 21.60
N LEU A 815 19.71 2.61 22.49
CA LEU A 815 19.71 2.87 23.94
C LEU A 815 21.14 3.05 24.46
N GLU A 816 21.51 4.31 24.71
CA GLU A 816 22.81 4.72 25.21
C GLU A 816 22.85 4.74 26.75
N GLU A 817 21.71 5.01 27.39
CA GLU A 817 21.64 5.20 28.84
C GLU A 817 20.31 4.73 29.45
N ILE A 818 20.39 4.01 30.58
CA ILE A 818 19.24 3.74 31.45
C ILE A 818 19.58 4.07 32.89
N THR A 819 18.76 4.90 33.54
CA THR A 819 18.97 5.33 34.94
C THR A 819 17.90 4.76 35.86
N PHE A 820 18.30 4.05 36.91
CA PHE A 820 17.41 3.56 37.98
C PHE A 820 17.53 4.46 39.22
N LEU A 821 16.44 5.14 39.57
CA LEU A 821 16.43 6.02 40.75
C LEU A 821 16.08 5.27 42.04
N ARG A 822 15.48 4.08 41.96
CA ARG A 822 15.22 3.23 43.14
C ARG A 822 16.38 2.27 43.42
N PRO A 823 17.06 2.32 44.60
CA PRO A 823 18.19 1.44 44.91
C PRO A 823 17.86 -0.06 44.95
N ASP A 824 16.63 -0.40 45.32
CA ASP A 824 16.12 -1.77 45.51
C ASP A 824 15.14 -2.22 44.40
N CYS A 825 15.13 -1.56 43.24
CA CYS A 825 14.28 -1.97 42.11
C CYS A 825 14.57 -3.41 41.68
N GLU A 826 13.56 -4.28 41.67
CA GLU A 826 13.69 -5.66 41.20
C GLU A 826 13.78 -5.70 39.67
N ILE A 827 14.99 -5.86 39.14
CA ILE A 827 15.23 -6.02 37.69
C ILE A 827 15.16 -7.50 37.35
N ALA A 828 14.25 -7.88 36.45
CA ALA A 828 14.06 -9.27 36.04
C ALA A 828 15.36 -9.90 35.50
N ASP A 829 15.65 -11.10 36.00
CA ASP A 829 16.90 -11.78 35.71
C ASP A 829 17.00 -12.21 34.25
N GLY A 830 18.03 -11.70 33.55
CA GLY A 830 18.34 -12.04 32.18
C GLY A 830 18.96 -10.88 31.39
N PRO A 831 19.94 -11.15 30.52
CA PRO A 831 20.62 -10.12 29.72
C PRO A 831 19.70 -9.47 28.68
N GLN A 832 18.58 -10.11 28.34
CA GLN A 832 17.57 -9.54 27.44
C GLN A 832 16.75 -8.39 28.08
N THR A 833 16.72 -8.26 29.41
CA THR A 833 15.92 -7.24 30.12
C THR A 833 16.36 -5.83 29.78
N VAL A 834 17.67 -5.60 29.62
CA VAL A 834 18.25 -4.39 29.07
C VAL A 834 19.22 -4.81 27.97
N CYS A 835 18.83 -4.66 26.71
CA CYS A 835 19.60 -5.15 25.57
C CYS A 835 19.49 -4.19 24.37
N SER A 836 20.62 -3.86 23.75
CA SER A 836 20.69 -3.05 22.53
C SER A 836 20.81 -3.88 21.25
N GLY A 837 20.93 -5.21 21.34
CA GLY A 837 20.94 -6.06 20.16
C GLY A 837 21.40 -7.49 20.42
N ILE A 838 21.07 -8.38 19.48
CA ILE A 838 21.53 -9.77 19.45
C ILE A 838 22.74 -9.94 18.51
N ASP A 839 23.75 -10.66 18.98
CA ASP A 839 24.90 -11.15 18.21
C ASP A 839 24.46 -12.25 17.23
N GLN A 840 24.20 -11.86 15.98
CA GLN A 840 23.70 -12.75 14.94
C GLN A 840 24.68 -13.90 14.60
N GLU A 841 25.99 -13.71 14.77
CA GLU A 841 26.98 -14.76 14.51
C GLU A 841 26.91 -15.88 15.55
N LYS A 842 26.63 -15.52 16.82
CA LYS A 842 26.42 -16.50 17.88
C LYS A 842 25.08 -17.21 17.78
N MET A 843 24.02 -16.52 17.35
CA MET A 843 22.65 -17.07 17.26
C MET A 843 22.55 -18.33 16.36
N THR A 844 23.35 -18.41 15.29
CA THR A 844 23.36 -19.58 14.37
C THR A 844 24.06 -20.83 14.93
N ARG A 845 24.76 -20.70 16.08
CA ARG A 845 25.61 -21.76 16.67
C ARG A 845 25.05 -22.36 17.96
N VAL A 846 23.98 -21.79 18.52
CA VAL A 846 23.44 -22.21 19.82
C VAL A 846 22.45 -23.37 19.65
N SER A 847 22.71 -24.50 20.32
CA SER A 847 21.79 -25.65 20.37
C SER A 847 21.37 -26.05 21.79
N ASN A 848 21.71 -25.27 22.82
CA ASN A 848 21.38 -25.52 24.24
C ASN A 848 21.16 -24.20 25.02
N SER A 849 20.32 -24.25 26.07
CA SER A 849 19.80 -23.11 26.84
C SER A 849 20.83 -22.25 27.60
N ASP A 850 22.00 -22.80 27.94
CA ASP A 850 23.02 -22.08 28.71
C ASP A 850 23.85 -21.12 27.85
N GLU A 851 23.86 -21.29 26.52
CA GLU A 851 24.55 -20.40 25.58
C GLU A 851 23.66 -19.25 25.07
N GLU A 852 22.33 -19.31 25.29
CA GLU A 852 21.39 -18.24 24.91
C GLU A 852 21.67 -16.92 25.65
N GLN A 853 22.26 -16.95 26.84
CA GLN A 853 22.57 -15.72 27.59
C GLN A 853 23.70 -14.89 26.96
N ASN A 854 24.56 -15.50 26.13
CA ASN A 854 25.74 -14.84 25.54
C ASN A 854 25.48 -14.17 24.17
N ILE A 855 24.24 -14.24 23.66
CA ILE A 855 23.86 -13.61 22.39
C ILE A 855 23.38 -12.16 22.58
N TYR A 856 22.83 -11.83 23.74
CA TYR A 856 22.31 -10.48 24.05
C TYR A 856 23.45 -9.55 24.47
N GLN A 857 23.45 -8.33 23.94
CA GLN A 857 24.49 -7.32 24.22
C GLN A 857 23.86 -5.97 24.55
N PHE A 858 24.44 -5.28 25.52
CA PHE A 858 24.12 -3.88 25.83
C PHE A 858 25.38 -3.03 25.74
N ASN A 859 25.38 -2.07 24.82
CA ASN A 859 26.52 -1.19 24.56
C ASN A 859 26.43 0.17 25.29
N GLY A 860 25.32 0.43 25.98
CA GLY A 860 25.10 1.66 26.74
C GLY A 860 25.62 1.59 28.17
N VAL A 861 25.15 2.53 28.99
CA VAL A 861 25.52 2.69 30.40
C VAL A 861 24.29 2.53 31.29
N ILE A 862 24.40 1.69 32.31
CA ILE A 862 23.43 1.60 33.40
C ILE A 862 23.85 2.58 34.51
N LYS A 863 22.94 3.45 34.94
CA LYS A 863 23.15 4.38 36.04
C LYS A 863 22.26 4.03 37.22
N GLY A 864 22.79 4.19 38.43
CA GLY A 864 22.05 3.94 39.66
C GLY A 864 22.87 4.29 40.91
N TYR A 865 22.27 4.15 42.08
CA TYR A 865 22.99 4.35 43.34
C TYR A 865 24.03 3.26 43.56
N LYS A 866 25.07 3.60 44.33
CA LYS A 866 26.03 2.59 44.79
C LYS A 866 25.35 1.54 45.70
N ASP A 867 25.78 0.29 45.59
CA ASP A 867 25.27 -0.91 46.25
C ASP A 867 23.81 -1.30 45.84
N SER A 868 23.30 -0.69 44.76
CA SER A 868 21.94 -0.92 44.24
C SER A 868 21.78 -2.24 43.49
N THR A 869 20.53 -2.63 43.24
CA THR A 869 20.18 -3.74 42.34
C THR A 869 20.65 -3.48 40.91
N ALA A 870 20.64 -2.24 40.43
CA ALA A 870 21.14 -1.85 39.12
C ALA A 870 22.67 -2.07 38.98
N GLU A 871 23.45 -1.75 40.00
CA GLU A 871 24.90 -2.04 40.03
C GLU A 871 25.14 -3.55 39.96
N LYS A 872 24.45 -4.32 40.80
CA LYS A 872 24.55 -5.80 40.81
C LYS A 872 24.14 -6.42 39.48
N TYR A 873 23.10 -5.89 38.83
CA TYR A 873 22.66 -6.34 37.50
C TYR A 873 23.72 -6.06 36.43
N ALA A 874 24.29 -4.85 36.42
CA ALA A 874 25.36 -4.48 35.51
C ALA A 874 26.63 -5.34 35.70
N GLU A 875 27.04 -5.58 36.95
CA GLU A 875 28.16 -6.46 37.28
C GLU A 875 27.93 -7.90 36.82
N LYS A 876 26.72 -8.43 37.03
CA LYS A 876 26.37 -9.81 36.66
C LYS A 876 26.50 -10.07 35.16
N TYR A 877 26.13 -9.11 34.32
CA TYR A 877 26.14 -9.25 32.86
C TYR A 877 27.32 -8.55 32.17
N GLY A 878 28.22 -7.92 32.92
CA GLY A 878 29.40 -7.25 32.38
C GLY A 878 29.09 -5.94 31.65
N TYR A 879 28.01 -5.26 32.03
CA TYR A 879 27.62 -3.97 31.45
C TYR A 879 28.33 -2.80 32.13
N SER A 880 28.44 -1.67 31.42
CA SER A 880 29.02 -0.44 31.97
C SER A 880 28.09 0.16 33.03
N PHE A 881 28.62 0.45 34.23
CA PHE A 881 27.87 1.07 35.32
C PHE A 881 28.46 2.43 35.72
N VAL A 882 27.60 3.41 35.98
CA VAL A 882 27.98 4.72 36.53
C VAL A 882 27.11 5.04 37.75
N SER A 883 27.77 5.26 38.90
CA SER A 883 27.09 5.65 40.13
C SER A 883 26.57 7.08 40.05
N ILE A 884 25.32 7.31 40.45
CA ILE A 884 24.72 8.65 40.60
C ILE A 884 24.85 9.23 42.01
N GLY A 885 25.50 8.50 42.93
CA GLY A 885 25.72 8.89 44.32
C GLY A 885 25.67 7.71 45.30
N GLU A 886 25.83 8.02 46.58
CA GLU A 886 25.49 7.09 47.66
C GLU A 886 23.98 7.18 47.91
N ALA A 887 23.31 6.02 47.97
CA ALA A 887 21.91 6.01 48.38
C ALA A 887 21.82 6.66 49.76
N GLN A 888 20.98 7.67 49.94
CA GLN A 888 20.66 8.11 51.30
C GLN A 888 20.01 6.91 52.00
N GLU A 889 20.50 6.53 53.20
CA GLU A 889 19.77 5.60 54.06
C GLU A 889 18.39 6.21 54.28
N GLN A 890 17.39 5.69 53.56
CA GLN A 890 16.03 6.15 53.77
C GLN A 890 15.64 5.78 55.21
N PRO A 891 15.06 6.71 55.99
CA PRO A 891 14.78 6.48 57.39
C PRO A 891 13.91 5.24 57.57
N VAL A 892 14.24 4.43 58.59
CA VAL A 892 13.37 3.33 59.05
C VAL A 892 12.09 3.97 59.58
N ILE A 893 10.97 3.68 58.93
CA ILE A 893 9.64 4.12 59.38
C ILE A 893 9.05 2.94 60.13
N ALA A 894 9.12 2.98 61.47
CA ALA A 894 8.61 1.91 62.32
C ALA A 894 7.12 1.67 62.04
N GLY A 895 6.82 0.47 61.55
CA GLY A 895 5.49 -0.01 61.21
C GLY A 895 5.11 0.02 59.73
N ASP A 896 5.94 0.61 58.86
CA ASP A 896 5.74 0.64 57.40
C ASP A 896 6.33 -0.63 56.77
N ALA A 897 5.71 -1.76 57.05
CA ALA A 897 6.17 -3.08 56.66
C ALA A 897 6.12 -3.32 55.15
N ASN A 898 5.17 -2.68 54.44
CA ASN A 898 5.02 -2.80 53.00
C ASN A 898 5.78 -1.72 52.20
N GLU A 899 6.42 -0.77 52.91
CA GLU A 899 7.25 0.29 52.34
C GLU A 899 6.48 1.19 51.36
N ASP A 900 5.23 1.53 51.72
CA ASP A 900 4.38 2.48 51.01
C ASP A 900 4.45 3.91 51.61
N GLY A 901 5.24 4.07 52.68
CA GLY A 901 5.45 5.34 53.37
C GLY A 901 4.35 5.71 54.37
N LYS A 902 3.35 4.84 54.59
CA LYS A 902 2.22 5.08 55.49
C LYS A 902 2.02 3.88 56.42
N VAL A 903 2.27 4.06 57.71
CA VAL A 903 1.96 3.03 58.72
C VAL A 903 0.44 2.84 58.88
N ASN A 904 -0.13 1.78 58.31
CA ASN A 904 -1.55 1.51 58.31
C ASN A 904 -1.91 0.00 58.41
N VAL A 905 -3.20 -0.34 58.34
CA VAL A 905 -3.65 -1.74 58.44
C VAL A 905 -3.06 -2.66 57.36
N SER A 906 -2.68 -2.14 56.19
CA SER A 906 -2.06 -2.90 55.11
C SER A 906 -0.69 -3.45 55.53
N ASP A 907 0.08 -2.69 56.30
CA ASP A 907 1.34 -3.14 56.88
C ASP A 907 1.12 -4.25 57.90
N ALA A 908 0.10 -4.12 58.75
CA ALA A 908 -0.24 -5.17 59.70
C ALA A 908 -0.64 -6.47 59.00
N VAL A 909 -1.34 -6.35 57.86
CA VAL A 909 -1.68 -7.51 57.01
C VAL A 909 -0.42 -8.11 56.39
N ALA A 910 0.50 -7.30 55.86
CA ALA A 910 1.77 -7.75 55.30
C ALA A 910 2.60 -8.52 56.35
N VAL A 911 2.67 -8.01 57.58
CA VAL A 911 3.32 -8.69 58.71
C VAL A 911 2.65 -10.03 59.03
N LEU A 912 1.31 -10.07 59.12
CA LEU A 912 0.59 -11.32 59.40
C LEU A 912 0.76 -12.37 58.29
N GLN A 913 0.77 -11.93 57.03
CA GLN A 913 1.01 -12.80 55.88
C GLN A 913 2.44 -13.36 55.89
N TYR A 914 3.43 -12.51 56.15
CA TYR A 914 4.83 -12.90 56.29
C TYR A 914 5.02 -13.92 57.41
N VAL A 915 4.47 -13.66 58.61
CA VAL A 915 4.51 -14.59 59.75
C VAL A 915 3.82 -15.91 59.43
N ALA A 916 2.73 -15.89 58.65
CA ALA A 916 2.01 -17.10 58.26
C ALA A 916 2.77 -17.96 57.24
N ASN A 917 3.45 -17.33 56.27
CA ASN A 917 4.25 -18.05 55.26
C ASN A 917 5.28 -17.13 54.59
N GLN A 918 6.49 -17.08 55.14
CA GLN A 918 7.59 -16.25 54.66
C GLN A 918 8.02 -16.56 53.21
N VAL A 919 7.82 -17.79 52.75
CA VAL A 919 8.18 -18.20 51.38
C VAL A 919 7.17 -17.67 50.37
N LYS A 920 5.89 -17.62 50.75
CA LYS A 920 4.81 -17.16 49.87
C LYS A 920 4.64 -15.64 49.89
N TYR A 921 4.91 -15.00 51.02
CA TYR A 921 4.73 -13.55 51.22
C TYR A 921 5.99 -12.97 51.87
N PRO A 922 7.12 -12.88 51.13
CA PRO A 922 8.35 -12.32 51.66
C PRO A 922 8.21 -10.81 51.90
N LEU A 923 8.81 -10.31 52.98
CA LEU A 923 9.10 -8.90 53.16
C LEU A 923 10.52 -8.63 52.69
N SER A 924 10.79 -7.42 52.20
CA SER A 924 12.16 -7.00 51.90
C SER A 924 12.99 -6.95 53.18
N GLU A 925 14.32 -6.90 53.08
CA GLU A 925 15.18 -6.75 54.27
C GLU A 925 14.86 -5.47 55.07
N ARG A 926 14.35 -4.43 54.41
CA ARG A 926 13.91 -3.19 55.03
C ARG A 926 12.48 -3.30 55.56
N GLY A 927 11.55 -3.89 54.82
CA GLY A 927 10.21 -4.23 55.32
C GLY A 927 10.30 -5.08 56.59
N VAL A 928 11.29 -5.96 56.69
CA VAL A 928 11.57 -6.74 57.91
C VAL A 928 12.02 -5.84 59.07
N LYS A 929 12.86 -4.84 58.82
CA LYS A 929 13.33 -3.87 59.82
C LYS A 929 12.24 -2.88 60.24
N ASN A 930 11.38 -2.47 59.30
CA ASN A 930 10.24 -1.59 59.57
C ASN A 930 9.12 -2.34 60.31
N ALA A 931 8.92 -3.61 60.01
CA ALA A 931 7.88 -4.45 60.62
C ALA A 931 8.14 -4.70 62.12
N ASP A 932 9.38 -4.84 62.55
CA ASP A 932 9.75 -5.05 63.96
C ASP A 932 9.49 -3.78 64.78
N CYS A 933 8.33 -3.75 65.43
CA CYS A 933 7.84 -2.60 66.20
C CYS A 933 7.88 -2.85 67.71
N ASP A 934 8.03 -4.12 68.14
CA ASP A 934 8.10 -4.49 69.55
C ASP A 934 9.54 -4.64 70.07
N GLY A 935 10.54 -4.65 69.19
CA GLY A 935 11.96 -4.76 69.51
C GLY A 935 12.37 -6.13 70.04
N ALA A 936 11.50 -7.14 69.92
CA ALA A 936 11.81 -8.52 70.21
C ALA A 936 12.57 -9.15 69.02
N VAL A 937 13.21 -10.30 69.26
CA VAL A 937 13.97 -10.97 68.21
C VAL A 937 13.02 -11.59 67.19
N GLY A 938 12.86 -10.91 66.06
CA GLY A 938 12.14 -11.39 64.88
C GLY A 938 10.67 -10.97 64.85
N ILE A 939 10.09 -10.97 63.65
CA ILE A 939 8.74 -10.48 63.40
C ILE A 939 7.69 -11.51 63.83
N THR A 940 6.72 -11.07 64.62
CA THR A 940 5.62 -11.89 65.12
C THR A 940 4.26 -11.23 64.88
N GLY A 941 3.17 -11.91 65.21
CA GLY A 941 1.83 -11.31 65.19
C GLY A 941 1.67 -10.14 66.19
N SER A 942 2.59 -9.99 67.15
CA SER A 942 2.60 -8.87 68.10
C SER A 942 2.97 -7.56 67.40
N ASP A 943 3.87 -7.61 66.42
CA ASP A 943 4.25 -6.45 65.62
C ASP A 943 3.09 -5.91 64.79
N ALA A 944 2.32 -6.80 64.16
CA ALA A 944 1.09 -6.43 63.45
C ALA A 944 0.07 -5.75 64.37
N LEU A 945 -0.01 -6.16 65.64
CA LEU A 945 -0.89 -5.53 66.63
C LEU A 945 -0.39 -4.12 66.99
N ILE A 946 0.92 -3.91 67.12
CA ILE A 946 1.49 -2.59 67.38
C ILE A 946 1.25 -1.67 66.18
N ILE A 947 1.44 -2.16 64.95
CA ILE A 947 1.15 -1.41 63.72
C ILE A 947 -0.33 -0.97 63.68
N GLN A 948 -1.27 -1.84 64.03
CA GLN A 948 -2.69 -1.48 64.16
C GLN A 948 -2.94 -0.42 65.23
N GLN A 949 -2.16 -0.42 66.32
CA GLN A 949 -2.24 0.61 67.36
C GLN A 949 -1.64 1.94 66.91
N ILE A 950 -0.61 1.91 66.05
CA ILE A 950 -0.02 3.10 65.41
C ILE A 950 -1.04 3.74 64.46
N ASP A 951 -1.65 2.94 63.58
CA ASP A 951 -2.70 3.35 62.65
C ASP A 951 -3.92 3.95 63.38
N ALA A 952 -4.34 3.31 64.47
CA ALA A 952 -5.42 3.81 65.33
C ALA A 952 -5.04 5.06 66.17
N GLY A 953 -3.78 5.51 66.11
CA GLY A 953 -3.26 6.64 66.89
C GLY A 953 -3.17 6.39 68.39
N ILE A 954 -3.24 5.12 68.82
CA ILE A 954 -3.19 4.68 70.22
C ILE A 954 -1.74 4.59 70.70
N TYR A 955 -0.83 4.23 69.81
CA TYR A 955 0.60 4.10 70.06
C TYR A 955 1.38 5.04 69.13
N LYS A 956 2.43 5.68 69.63
CA LYS A 956 3.35 6.49 68.83
C LYS A 956 4.76 5.93 69.04
N PRO A 957 5.34 5.30 68.01
CA PRO A 957 6.63 4.63 68.11
C PRO A 957 7.78 5.62 68.24
#